data_AF-A0AA39I0R5-F1
#
_entry.id   AF-A0AA39I0R5-F1
#
_cell.length_a   1.000
_cell.length_b   1.000
_cell.length_c   1.000
_cell.angle_alpha   90.00
_cell.angle_beta   90.00
_cell.angle_gamma   90.00
#
_symmetry.space_group_name_H-M   'P 1'
#
loop_
_entity.id
_entity.type
_entity.pdbx_description
1 polymer ?
#
loop_
_entity_poly.entity_id
_entity_poly.type
_entity_poly.pdbx_seq_one_letter_code
_entity_poly.pdbx_strand_id
1 'polypeptide(L)'
;MLFGSDPVARINITEPLCVFLVSSDRNHLSKLMFTSTFTNGTCATVKASDFAHWDNSTMPWYDAAVSYGKYCFDDATESVVLGRGDLYTDLNPTSVRWREIILLFLEKSQLKGHCKEGNVYYPLNSGDEVVSASADCPAFILTPTLANKTILLDSKPGSVCPVQWFSALDKEDYNLPNAEIDVTTVQNGLHNISDTAVTSFSSWNVPDSLFLRSAVMVTANVTDWRPLVSTANQNGDQTGPLTCYLSRHLTTYTSGHFDSDPYGVEEFRYTFTFFFPDPEMTFHIAPYDAGCVNLTFAINYLDGTTLTEFNATDRRVFSNVESIVVQFHRTDPIKCAYQGVSIEYSLQDSPPVTPTDSPVPANCIAPSSGVAISSDLPFMLFGSDNVSLIILREPTCVAVDSSNLVDMSPFALTSLFSNGGCSSIRWNDLSNTELFCFDATTTTVLLHRGDIFDRSDEVHNEWRSVILMFLARETLKGECQDGNIFRVAEMTNFYGFNVSADCPAFLLMPNGASQDIATYLCPAMWFGLDIAPLPQNTRVDLFTVQNGLLHIEQPHLATYTSDRPPDWNQLFLRNAVMVTTNITTSVQLNGLSTSSLDDTNTPLRCGLSVEIDPYDFVLTDNLISSDPYGVETFDYTISQDGEPNTSMHFFLIAPYSDLCVDLELICTHVNKTKTSIKNPHSAFTFSNWSQVVITFSRRAHFGCSTTSYFSMHFSISLPPSDVASTAHLETTSSLSTTTPAKTSTHEIFSTTSSSLSTAHNTTSESSSTTAATVSTPSDRASSSKTTKLTTVTTTKAAAASQYLACLGFMLLVTLFQ
;
A
#
# COMPACT_ATOMS: atom_id res chain seq x y z
N MET A 1 -5.45 35.40 -11.49
CA MET A 1 -5.41 35.10 -10.04
C MET A 1 -4.21 35.83 -9.41
N LEU A 2 -4.25 36.11 -8.11
CA LEU A 2 -3.15 36.62 -7.30
C LEU A 2 -3.15 35.93 -5.93
N PHE A 3 -1.99 35.82 -5.29
CA PHE A 3 -1.93 35.54 -3.85
C PHE A 3 -2.03 36.85 -3.06
N GLY A 4 -2.58 36.80 -1.84
CA GLY A 4 -2.63 37.98 -0.96
C GLY A 4 -1.24 38.57 -0.66
N SER A 5 -0.21 37.73 -0.68
CA SER A 5 1.19 38.10 -0.46
C SER A 5 1.87 38.76 -1.67
N ASP A 6 1.29 38.62 -2.86
CA ASP A 6 1.87 39.15 -4.10
C ASP A 6 2.08 40.67 -3.99
N PRO A 7 3.24 41.21 -4.40
CA PRO A 7 3.57 42.63 -4.26
C PRO A 7 2.88 43.53 -5.31
N VAL A 8 1.57 43.35 -5.49
CA VAL A 8 0.75 44.16 -6.40
C VAL A 8 0.27 45.43 -5.68
N ALA A 9 0.77 46.59 -6.10
CA ALA A 9 0.31 47.87 -5.56
C ALA A 9 -1.02 48.34 -6.18
N ARG A 10 -1.26 48.04 -7.46
CA ARG A 10 -2.43 48.52 -8.21
C ARG A 10 -2.80 47.56 -9.32
N ILE A 11 -4.09 47.31 -9.47
CA ILE A 11 -4.70 46.56 -10.56
C ILE A 11 -5.49 47.56 -11.40
N ASN A 12 -5.15 47.71 -12.68
CA ASN A 12 -5.90 48.55 -13.60
C ASN A 12 -7.07 47.73 -14.17
N ILE A 13 -8.26 48.31 -14.15
CA ILE A 13 -9.49 47.67 -14.57
C ILE A 13 -9.83 48.17 -15.97
N THR A 14 -9.78 47.27 -16.95
CA THR A 14 -10.20 47.54 -18.33
C THR A 14 -11.64 47.14 -18.58
N GLU A 15 -12.18 46.21 -17.77
CA GLU A 15 -13.54 45.71 -17.86
C GLU A 15 -14.13 45.52 -16.46
N PRO A 16 -15.46 45.71 -16.27
CA PRO A 16 -16.08 45.51 -14.98
C PRO A 16 -15.80 44.10 -14.43
N LEU A 17 -15.30 44.00 -13.19
CA LEU A 17 -14.84 42.74 -12.62
C LEU A 17 -15.39 42.48 -11.21
N CYS A 18 -15.34 41.22 -10.80
CA CYS A 18 -15.50 40.79 -9.41
C CYS A 18 -14.24 40.06 -8.95
N VAL A 19 -13.98 40.13 -7.64
CA VAL A 19 -12.95 39.35 -6.96
C VAL A 19 -13.63 38.27 -6.12
N PHE A 20 -13.14 37.05 -6.28
CA PHE A 20 -13.41 35.91 -5.43
C PHE A 20 -12.20 35.71 -4.52
N LEU A 21 -12.45 35.43 -3.25
CA LEU A 21 -11.44 35.26 -2.24
C LEU A 21 -11.64 33.91 -1.56
N VAL A 22 -10.57 33.15 -1.43
CA VAL A 22 -10.52 31.94 -0.60
C VAL A 22 -9.33 32.08 0.36
N SER A 23 -9.56 31.86 1.66
CA SER A 23 -8.54 32.00 2.70
C SER A 23 -8.67 30.91 3.76
N SER A 24 -7.54 30.36 4.21
CA SER A 24 -7.49 29.46 5.37
C SER A 24 -7.49 30.19 6.74
N ASP A 25 -7.38 31.53 6.75
CA ASP A 25 -7.33 32.31 7.98
C ASP A 25 -8.24 33.54 7.92
N ARG A 26 -9.17 33.64 8.87
CA ARG A 26 -10.12 34.76 9.03
C ARG A 26 -9.48 35.99 9.65
N ASN A 27 -8.59 35.81 10.62
CA ASN A 27 -8.10 36.90 11.46
C ASN A 27 -7.32 37.94 10.65
N HIS A 28 -6.71 37.47 9.56
CA HIS A 28 -5.90 38.28 8.67
C HIS A 28 -6.68 39.02 7.58
N LEU A 29 -7.92 38.61 7.28
CA LEU A 29 -8.74 39.25 6.24
C LEU A 29 -9.11 40.70 6.55
N SER A 30 -9.14 41.09 7.83
CA SER A 30 -9.41 42.47 8.22
C SER A 30 -8.29 43.45 7.81
N LYS A 31 -7.07 42.93 7.56
CA LYS A 31 -5.89 43.70 7.14
C LYS A 31 -5.78 43.82 5.61
N LEU A 32 -6.47 42.95 4.87
CA LEU A 32 -6.50 42.99 3.41
C LEU A 32 -7.64 43.92 2.95
N MET A 33 -7.30 44.99 2.24
CA MET A 33 -8.19 46.08 1.87
C MET A 33 -8.13 46.32 0.36
N PHE A 34 -9.28 46.59 -0.25
CA PHE A 34 -9.40 46.93 -1.66
C PHE A 34 -9.90 48.37 -1.76
N THR A 35 -9.06 49.28 -2.26
CA THR A 35 -9.42 50.67 -2.49
C THR A 35 -9.66 50.91 -3.97
N SER A 36 -10.93 50.98 -4.34
CA SER A 36 -11.40 51.31 -5.68
C SER A 36 -11.20 52.79 -5.96
N THR A 37 -10.65 53.12 -7.14
CA THR A 37 -10.61 54.47 -7.70
C THR A 37 -11.56 54.53 -8.89
N PHE A 38 -12.52 55.46 -8.85
CA PHE A 38 -13.54 55.60 -9.89
C PHE A 38 -13.15 56.64 -10.95
N THR A 39 -13.81 56.59 -12.11
CA THR A 39 -13.62 57.53 -13.23
C THR A 39 -13.80 59.01 -12.87
N ASN A 40 -14.62 59.31 -11.86
CA ASN A 40 -14.83 60.67 -11.35
C ASN A 40 -13.76 61.12 -10.33
N GLY A 41 -12.75 60.28 -10.06
CA GLY A 41 -11.67 60.52 -9.13
C GLY A 41 -12.00 60.28 -7.65
N THR A 42 -13.23 59.85 -7.30
CA THR A 42 -13.55 59.43 -5.93
C THR A 42 -12.99 58.04 -5.64
N CYS A 43 -12.91 57.69 -4.35
CA CYS A 43 -12.45 56.37 -3.92
C CYS A 43 -13.41 55.75 -2.91
N ALA A 44 -13.53 54.43 -2.95
CA ALA A 44 -14.21 53.63 -1.93
C ALA A 44 -13.28 52.52 -1.47
N THR A 45 -13.36 52.14 -0.20
CA THR A 45 -12.55 51.06 0.36
C THR A 45 -13.42 50.02 1.00
N VAL A 46 -13.12 48.75 0.74
CA VAL A 46 -13.78 47.59 1.33
C VAL A 46 -12.71 46.65 1.89
N LYS A 47 -12.96 46.03 3.06
CA LYS A 47 -12.06 45.02 3.60
C LYS A 47 -12.44 43.64 3.08
N ALA A 48 -11.46 42.75 2.94
CA ALA A 48 -11.71 41.35 2.59
C ALA A 48 -12.69 40.69 3.58
N SER A 49 -12.57 41.02 4.87
CA SER A 49 -13.48 40.54 5.92
C SER A 49 -14.95 40.94 5.74
N ASP A 50 -15.24 41.97 4.95
CA ASP A 50 -16.59 42.52 4.81
C ASP A 50 -17.42 41.77 3.77
N PHE A 51 -16.76 41.07 2.84
CA PHE A 51 -17.41 40.27 1.78
C PHE A 51 -17.01 38.79 1.80
N ALA A 52 -16.06 38.41 2.67
CA ALA A 52 -15.80 37.02 3.00
C ALA A 52 -16.86 36.53 4.00
N HIS A 53 -17.60 35.51 3.60
CA HIS A 53 -18.50 34.78 4.44
C HIS A 53 -17.83 33.51 4.95
N TRP A 54 -18.26 33.07 6.12
CA TRP A 54 -17.85 31.78 6.64
C TRP A 54 -18.84 30.73 6.14
N ASP A 55 -18.33 29.72 5.44
CA ASP A 55 -19.15 28.59 5.08
C ASP A 55 -19.25 27.65 6.28
N ASN A 56 -20.23 27.91 7.15
CA ASN A 56 -20.56 27.03 8.28
C ASN A 56 -21.50 25.90 7.85
N SER A 57 -21.62 25.63 6.54
CA SER A 57 -22.72 24.83 6.02
C SER A 57 -22.68 23.40 6.53
N THR A 58 -23.65 23.17 7.41
CA THR A 58 -24.36 21.93 7.77
C THR A 58 -23.85 21.04 8.88
N MET A 59 -22.61 21.16 9.36
CA MET A 59 -22.17 20.35 10.49
C MET A 59 -21.40 21.14 11.55
N PRO A 60 -22.08 21.57 12.65
CA PRO A 60 -21.51 22.39 13.74
C PRO A 60 -20.28 21.83 14.46
N TRP A 61 -19.93 20.57 14.20
CA TRP A 61 -18.82 19.85 14.81
C TRP A 61 -17.56 19.78 13.93
N TYR A 62 -17.60 20.32 12.70
CA TYR A 62 -16.42 20.43 11.83
C TYR A 62 -15.88 21.87 11.81
N ASP A 63 -14.75 22.12 12.48
CA ASP A 63 -13.97 23.36 12.41
C ASP A 63 -13.21 23.49 11.07
N ALA A 64 -13.90 23.30 9.93
CA ALA A 64 -13.30 23.55 8.62
C ALA A 64 -13.18 25.07 8.41
N ALA A 65 -11.96 25.60 8.60
CA ALA A 65 -11.73 27.02 8.77
C ALA A 65 -11.48 27.84 7.48
N VAL A 66 -12.15 27.56 6.37
CA VAL A 66 -11.96 28.34 5.13
C VAL A 66 -13.00 29.46 5.03
N SER A 67 -12.51 30.68 4.82
CA SER A 67 -13.31 31.86 4.51
C SER A 67 -13.39 32.04 3.00
N TYR A 68 -14.61 32.16 2.46
CA TYR A 68 -14.87 32.39 1.05
C TYR A 68 -15.72 33.64 0.84
N GLY A 69 -15.38 34.44 -0.17
CA GLY A 69 -16.10 35.68 -0.43
C GLY A 69 -16.10 36.09 -1.89
N LYS A 70 -17.07 36.93 -2.24
CA LYS A 70 -17.20 37.55 -3.55
C LYS A 70 -17.49 39.04 -3.39
N TYR A 71 -16.76 39.87 -4.11
CA TYR A 71 -17.03 41.30 -4.20
C TYR A 71 -16.99 41.78 -5.65
N CYS A 72 -18.04 42.45 -6.08
CA CYS A 72 -18.14 43.03 -7.41
C CYS A 72 -17.92 44.53 -7.35
N PHE A 73 -16.87 45.02 -8.02
CA PHE A 73 -16.55 46.45 -8.07
C PHE A 73 -17.58 47.21 -8.91
N ASP A 74 -17.73 48.52 -8.71
CA ASP A 74 -18.62 49.32 -9.56
C ASP A 74 -18.12 49.34 -11.01
N ASP A 75 -19.02 49.44 -11.99
CA ASP A 75 -18.66 49.50 -13.42
C ASP A 75 -17.82 50.75 -13.75
N ALA A 76 -17.91 51.80 -12.94
CA ALA A 76 -17.10 53.01 -13.05
C ALA A 76 -15.73 52.90 -12.38
N THR A 77 -15.34 51.73 -11.86
CA THR A 77 -14.02 51.54 -11.23
C THR A 77 -12.93 51.43 -12.30
N GLU A 78 -11.93 52.32 -12.24
CA GLU A 78 -10.79 52.31 -13.18
C GLU A 78 -9.60 51.51 -12.65
N SER A 79 -9.44 51.45 -11.34
CA SER A 79 -8.36 50.68 -10.72
C SER A 79 -8.66 50.35 -9.28
N VAL A 80 -8.03 49.29 -8.79
CA VAL A 80 -8.10 48.85 -7.40
C VAL A 80 -6.69 48.82 -6.83
N VAL A 81 -6.50 49.49 -5.70
CA VAL A 81 -5.28 49.45 -4.90
C VAL A 81 -5.45 48.39 -3.82
N LEU A 82 -4.52 47.43 -3.76
CA LEU A 82 -4.53 46.37 -2.75
C LEU A 82 -3.70 46.81 -1.54
N GLY A 83 -4.36 47.05 -0.42
CA GLY A 83 -3.72 47.30 0.87
C GLY A 83 -3.57 45.99 1.64
N ARG A 84 -2.34 45.62 2.00
CA ARG A 84 -2.03 44.38 2.74
C ARG A 84 -1.57 44.59 4.19
N GLY A 85 -1.51 45.85 4.64
CA GLY A 85 -0.97 46.19 5.96
C GLY A 85 0.43 45.62 6.19
N ASP A 86 0.64 45.07 7.39
CA ASP A 86 1.84 44.35 7.83
C ASP A 86 1.76 42.84 7.59
N LEU A 87 0.67 42.34 6.99
CA LEU A 87 0.31 40.91 6.97
C LEU A 87 1.42 39.99 6.44
N TYR A 88 2.17 40.45 5.44
CA TYR A 88 3.23 39.67 4.77
C TYR A 88 4.62 40.28 4.92
N THR A 89 4.79 41.28 5.79
CA THR A 89 6.06 42.03 5.87
C THR A 89 7.24 41.18 6.33
N ASP A 90 6.99 40.19 7.18
CA ASP A 90 8.01 39.28 7.73
C ASP A 90 8.00 37.88 7.09
N LEU A 91 7.16 37.67 6.08
CA LEU A 91 7.02 36.37 5.41
C LEU A 91 7.91 36.31 4.18
N ASN A 92 8.47 35.13 3.91
CA ASN A 92 9.18 34.83 2.66
C ASN A 92 8.28 33.96 1.76
N PRO A 93 8.59 33.83 0.45
CA PRO A 93 7.84 32.97 -0.47
C PRO A 93 7.77 31.50 -0.05
N THR A 94 8.71 31.06 0.79
CA THR A 94 8.74 29.71 1.35
C THR A 94 7.87 29.53 2.60
N SER A 95 7.20 30.58 3.06
CA SER A 95 6.29 30.48 4.18
C SER A 95 5.03 29.74 3.75
N VAL A 96 4.58 28.81 4.59
CA VAL A 96 3.30 28.11 4.43
C VAL A 96 2.11 29.08 4.35
N ARG A 97 2.28 30.29 4.90
CA ARG A 97 1.28 31.37 4.91
C ARG A 97 1.32 32.25 3.67
N TRP A 98 2.35 32.11 2.83
CA TRP A 98 2.54 32.97 1.66
C TRP A 98 1.39 32.82 0.65
N ARG A 99 0.82 31.62 0.53
CA ARG A 99 -0.27 31.28 -0.40
C ARG A 99 -1.60 30.99 0.32
N GLU A 100 -1.74 31.45 1.56
CA GLU A 100 -2.92 31.17 2.39
C GLU A 100 -4.17 31.93 1.92
N ILE A 101 -4.00 33.01 1.15
CA ILE A 101 -5.08 33.81 0.55
C ILE A 101 -4.93 33.78 -0.97
N ILE A 102 -5.97 33.30 -1.66
CA ILE A 102 -6.08 33.29 -3.12
C ILE A 102 -7.15 34.30 -3.55
N LEU A 103 -6.80 35.16 -4.49
CA LEU A 103 -7.66 36.16 -5.10
C LEU A 103 -7.87 35.82 -6.58
N LEU A 104 -9.08 35.43 -6.95
CA LEU A 104 -9.47 35.17 -8.33
C LEU A 104 -10.28 36.36 -8.86
N PHE A 105 -9.80 37.00 -9.93
CA PHE A 105 -10.48 38.12 -10.56
C PHE A 105 -11.15 37.63 -11.83
N LEU A 106 -12.46 37.82 -11.95
CA LEU A 106 -13.27 37.44 -13.11
C LEU A 106 -14.05 38.65 -13.63
N GLU A 107 -14.22 38.74 -14.94
CA GLU A 107 -15.06 39.76 -15.55
C GLU A 107 -16.53 39.54 -15.19
N LYS A 108 -17.29 40.62 -14.96
CA LYS A 108 -18.74 40.54 -14.69
C LYS A 108 -19.53 39.94 -15.85
N SER A 109 -19.01 40.05 -17.07
CA SER A 109 -19.57 39.43 -18.28
C SER A 109 -19.69 37.91 -18.12
N GLN A 110 -18.71 37.28 -17.47
CA GLN A 110 -18.64 35.84 -17.21
C GLN A 110 -19.60 35.40 -16.07
N LEU A 111 -20.14 36.33 -15.29
CA LEU A 111 -21.00 36.04 -14.14
C LEU A 111 -22.51 36.06 -14.49
N LYS A 112 -22.86 35.62 -15.70
CA LYS A 112 -24.23 35.65 -16.21
C LYS A 112 -24.81 34.23 -16.33
N GLY A 113 -26.13 34.13 -16.43
CA GLY A 113 -26.82 32.86 -16.68
C GLY A 113 -26.61 31.82 -15.57
N HIS A 114 -26.05 30.66 -15.92
CA HIS A 114 -25.71 29.59 -14.99
C HIS A 114 -24.41 29.85 -14.22
N CYS A 115 -23.57 30.78 -14.68
CA CYS A 115 -22.29 31.15 -14.07
C CYS A 115 -22.43 32.29 -13.05
N LYS A 116 -23.62 32.56 -12.51
CA LYS A 116 -23.88 33.78 -11.70
C LYS A 116 -22.95 33.94 -10.50
N GLU A 117 -22.48 32.83 -9.93
CA GLU A 117 -21.50 32.81 -8.84
C GLU A 117 -20.07 32.52 -9.31
N GLY A 118 -19.77 32.74 -10.59
CA GLY A 118 -18.45 32.53 -11.17
C GLY A 118 -18.03 31.08 -11.30
N ASN A 119 -18.91 30.15 -10.91
CA ASN A 119 -18.64 28.71 -10.91
C ASN A 119 -17.32 28.37 -10.18
N VAL A 120 -17.14 29.02 -9.03
CA VAL A 120 -15.93 28.90 -8.20
C VAL A 120 -16.19 27.87 -7.09
N TYR A 121 -15.35 26.85 -7.07
CA TYR A 121 -15.33 25.76 -6.10
C TYR A 121 -14.16 25.93 -5.13
N TYR A 122 -14.39 25.61 -3.86
CA TYR A 122 -13.39 25.59 -2.82
C TYR A 122 -13.69 24.41 -1.89
N PRO A 123 -13.48 23.15 -2.32
CA PRO A 123 -13.99 22.03 -1.55
C PRO A 123 -13.44 22.05 -0.11
N LEU A 124 -14.32 21.80 0.84
CA LEU A 124 -14.05 21.89 2.29
C LEU A 124 -14.19 20.55 3.00
N ASN A 125 -14.84 19.61 2.33
CA ASN A 125 -15.03 18.26 2.79
C ASN A 125 -14.13 17.36 1.96
N SER A 126 -13.52 16.33 2.58
CA SER A 126 -12.85 15.28 1.82
C SER A 126 -13.84 14.37 1.07
N GLY A 127 -15.05 14.86 0.83
CA GLY A 127 -16.04 14.25 -0.03
C GLY A 127 -15.92 14.87 -1.40
N ASP A 128 -15.96 14.00 -2.39
CA ASP A 128 -16.06 14.28 -3.80
C ASP A 128 -17.15 15.34 -4.11
N GLU A 129 -16.73 16.54 -4.54
CA GLU A 129 -17.61 17.58 -5.06
C GLU A 129 -17.78 17.42 -6.57
N VAL A 130 -19.04 17.38 -7.02
CA VAL A 130 -19.36 17.29 -8.43
C VAL A 130 -19.16 18.66 -9.10
N VAL A 131 -18.13 18.77 -9.93
CA VAL A 131 -17.79 19.98 -10.69
C VAL A 131 -18.57 19.99 -11.99
N SER A 132 -19.27 21.09 -12.23
CA SER A 132 -20.00 21.31 -13.47
C SER A 132 -19.35 22.44 -14.27
N ALA A 133 -19.15 22.26 -15.57
CA ALA A 133 -18.62 23.30 -16.44
C ALA A 133 -19.18 23.19 -17.87
N SER A 134 -18.92 24.22 -18.67
CA SER A 134 -19.16 24.25 -20.12
C SER A 134 -18.15 25.17 -20.81
N ALA A 135 -18.20 25.26 -22.13
CA ALA A 135 -17.32 26.11 -22.92
C ALA A 135 -17.43 27.60 -22.54
N ASP A 136 -18.65 28.06 -22.23
CA ASP A 136 -18.93 29.45 -21.85
C ASP A 136 -18.91 29.67 -20.33
N CYS A 137 -18.77 28.60 -19.54
CA CYS A 137 -18.87 28.60 -18.09
C CYS A 137 -17.80 27.71 -17.45
N PRO A 138 -16.51 28.13 -17.47
CA PRO A 138 -15.45 27.39 -16.80
C PRO A 138 -15.74 27.22 -15.32
N ALA A 139 -15.31 26.12 -14.73
CA ALA A 139 -15.24 25.97 -13.28
C ALA A 139 -13.85 26.35 -12.78
N PHE A 140 -13.78 27.05 -11.65
CA PHE A 140 -12.50 27.41 -11.02
C PHE A 140 -12.39 26.74 -9.67
N ILE A 141 -11.37 25.92 -9.45
CA ILE A 141 -11.17 25.22 -8.18
C ILE A 141 -9.98 25.85 -7.47
N LEU A 142 -10.21 26.37 -6.27
CA LEU A 142 -9.24 27.13 -5.50
C LEU A 142 -8.89 26.37 -4.20
N THR A 143 -7.60 26.14 -3.97
CA THR A 143 -7.09 25.41 -2.80
C THR A 143 -6.00 26.23 -2.12
N PRO A 144 -6.29 27.00 -1.05
CA PRO A 144 -5.27 27.72 -0.32
C PRO A 144 -4.39 26.75 0.49
N THR A 145 -3.16 27.17 0.76
CA THR A 145 -2.35 26.49 1.78
C THR A 145 -3.00 26.64 3.15
N LEU A 146 -2.66 25.77 4.09
CA LEU A 146 -3.19 25.73 5.47
C LEU A 146 -4.70 25.49 5.62
N ALA A 147 -5.47 25.25 4.55
CA ALA A 147 -6.83 24.70 4.71
C ALA A 147 -6.75 23.35 5.44
N ASN A 148 -7.43 23.24 6.57
CA ASN A 148 -7.29 22.11 7.50
C ASN A 148 -7.94 20.83 6.94
N LYS A 149 -7.35 19.66 7.18
CA LYS A 149 -7.89 18.36 6.73
C LYS A 149 -8.98 17.91 7.71
N THR A 150 -10.23 17.87 7.29
CA THR A 150 -11.39 17.63 8.16
C THR A 150 -11.64 16.14 8.50
N ILE A 151 -10.88 15.21 7.90
CA ILE A 151 -11.08 13.74 7.93
C ILE A 151 -11.13 13.03 9.31
N LEU A 152 -10.06 13.12 10.09
CA LEU A 152 -9.78 12.13 11.14
C LEU A 152 -9.32 12.84 12.40
N LEU A 153 -9.65 12.27 13.56
CA LEU A 153 -9.49 12.74 14.94
C LEU A 153 -8.09 13.27 15.35
N ASP A 154 -7.12 13.33 14.43
CA ASP A 154 -5.83 13.97 14.58
C ASP A 154 -5.80 15.29 13.81
N SER A 155 -5.98 16.40 14.54
CA SER A 155 -5.75 17.77 14.07
C SER A 155 -4.28 17.98 13.64
N LYS A 156 -3.89 17.44 12.49
CA LYS A 156 -2.60 17.75 11.88
C LYS A 156 -2.64 19.21 11.40
N PRO A 157 -1.56 20.00 11.60
CA PRO A 157 -1.50 21.36 11.09
C PRO A 157 -1.69 21.37 9.57
N GLY A 158 -2.39 22.38 9.06
CA GLY A 158 -2.58 22.58 7.62
C GLY A 158 -1.24 22.59 6.86
N SER A 159 -1.26 22.19 5.59
CA SER A 159 -0.06 21.95 4.78
C SER A 159 0.25 23.07 3.77
N VAL A 160 1.44 22.98 3.17
CA VAL A 160 1.90 23.82 2.05
C VAL A 160 1.47 23.30 0.68
N CYS A 161 0.79 22.16 0.65
CA CYS A 161 0.62 21.32 -0.52
C CYS A 161 -0.84 21.36 -0.97
N PRO A 162 -1.25 22.36 -1.78
CA PRO A 162 -2.59 22.40 -2.32
C PRO A 162 -2.75 21.27 -3.34
N VAL A 163 -3.35 20.17 -2.89
CA VAL A 163 -3.62 18.99 -3.71
C VAL A 163 -5.04 19.09 -4.23
N GLN A 164 -5.21 18.87 -5.52
CA GLN A 164 -6.50 18.72 -6.17
C GLN A 164 -6.56 17.35 -6.83
N TRP A 165 -7.51 16.55 -6.37
CA TRP A 165 -7.81 15.22 -6.86
C TRP A 165 -9.01 15.31 -7.79
N PHE A 166 -8.91 14.68 -8.96
CA PHE A 166 -9.98 14.53 -9.93
C PHE A 166 -10.28 13.05 -10.15
N SER A 167 -11.56 12.70 -10.10
CA SER A 167 -12.08 11.36 -10.35
C SER A 167 -13.25 11.40 -11.34
N ALA A 168 -13.51 10.27 -11.99
CA ALA A 168 -14.67 10.10 -12.84
C ALA A 168 -15.95 10.17 -12.00
N LEU A 169 -17.02 10.73 -12.55
CA LEU A 169 -18.35 10.61 -11.97
C LEU A 169 -18.84 9.16 -12.11
N ASP A 170 -19.56 8.66 -11.11
CA ASP A 170 -20.19 7.34 -11.18
C ASP A 170 -21.11 7.26 -12.40
N LYS A 171 -20.80 6.32 -13.30
CA LYS A 171 -21.39 6.22 -14.64
C LYS A 171 -22.90 5.97 -14.64
N GLU A 172 -23.42 5.41 -13.56
CA GLU A 172 -24.85 5.09 -13.44
C GLU A 172 -25.72 6.34 -13.28
N ASP A 173 -25.16 7.43 -12.75
CA ASP A 173 -25.92 8.62 -12.39
C ASP A 173 -25.91 9.71 -13.48
N TYR A 174 -24.91 9.71 -14.37
CA TYR A 174 -24.69 10.80 -15.33
C TYR A 174 -24.48 10.28 -16.76
N ASN A 175 -25.47 10.53 -17.62
CA ASN A 175 -25.38 10.25 -19.06
C ASN A 175 -24.49 11.32 -19.74
N LEU A 176 -23.18 11.18 -19.63
CA LEU A 176 -22.20 12.15 -20.12
C LEU A 176 -21.91 11.89 -21.61
N PRO A 177 -22.33 12.73 -22.58
CA PRO A 177 -21.85 12.60 -23.97
C PRO A 177 -20.32 12.73 -24.01
N ASN A 178 -19.68 12.29 -25.11
CA ASN A 178 -18.23 12.48 -25.36
C ASN A 178 -17.85 13.96 -25.26
N ALA A 179 -17.53 14.43 -24.06
CA ALA A 179 -17.05 15.76 -23.78
C ALA A 179 -15.54 15.68 -23.58
N GLU A 180 -14.82 16.63 -24.14
CA GLU A 180 -13.41 16.83 -23.85
C GLU A 180 -13.34 17.83 -22.71
N ILE A 181 -12.64 17.46 -21.65
CA ILE A 181 -12.48 18.23 -20.43
C ILE A 181 -11.01 18.65 -20.38
N ASP A 182 -10.79 19.96 -20.36
CA ASP A 182 -9.46 20.56 -20.26
C ASP A 182 -9.27 21.12 -18.87
N VAL A 183 -8.16 20.72 -18.23
CA VAL A 183 -7.72 21.26 -16.94
C VAL A 183 -6.51 22.14 -17.19
N THR A 184 -6.60 23.39 -16.78
CA THR A 184 -5.55 24.39 -16.97
C THR A 184 -5.23 25.10 -15.65
N THR A 185 -4.01 25.58 -15.50
CA THR A 185 -3.60 26.40 -14.36
C THR A 185 -4.13 27.81 -14.53
N VAL A 186 -4.75 28.38 -13.50
CA VAL A 186 -5.17 29.79 -13.55
C VAL A 186 -3.94 30.69 -13.55
N GLN A 187 -3.87 31.59 -14.52
CA GLN A 187 -2.72 32.49 -14.66
C GLN A 187 -2.60 33.47 -13.47
N ASN A 188 -1.39 33.60 -12.93
CA ASN A 188 -1.07 34.62 -11.94
C ASN A 188 -0.86 35.98 -12.63
N GLY A 189 -1.46 37.04 -12.09
CA GLY A 189 -1.43 38.37 -12.71
C GLY A 189 -0.07 39.06 -12.70
N LEU A 190 0.88 38.59 -11.88
CA LEU A 190 2.28 39.04 -11.86
C LEU A 190 3.20 38.14 -12.68
N HIS A 191 2.91 36.84 -12.72
CA HIS A 191 3.80 35.82 -13.25
C HIS A 191 3.09 35.01 -14.31
N ASN A 192 3.42 35.28 -15.57
CA ASN A 192 2.88 34.52 -16.69
C ASN A 192 3.59 33.17 -16.82
N ILE A 193 2.81 32.10 -16.96
CA ILE A 193 3.32 30.81 -17.41
C ILE A 193 3.12 30.73 -18.93
N SER A 194 4.11 30.23 -19.65
CA SER A 194 4.03 30.07 -21.10
C SER A 194 3.04 29.01 -21.54
N ASP A 195 2.84 27.99 -20.71
CA ASP A 195 1.91 26.90 -20.93
C ASP A 195 1.06 26.70 -19.67
N THR A 196 -0.24 26.90 -19.80
CA THR A 196 -1.21 26.71 -18.71
C THR A 196 -1.86 25.33 -18.76
N ALA A 197 -1.64 24.55 -19.81
CA ALA A 197 -2.22 23.21 -19.90
C ALA A 197 -1.68 22.32 -18.77
N VAL A 198 -2.57 21.61 -18.09
CA VAL A 198 -2.21 20.59 -17.11
C VAL A 198 -2.49 19.23 -17.71
N THR A 199 -3.75 18.98 -18.08
CA THR A 199 -4.16 17.76 -18.77
C THR A 199 -5.47 17.97 -19.51
N SER A 200 -5.78 17.05 -20.42
CA SER A 200 -7.06 16.95 -21.09
C SER A 200 -7.50 15.49 -21.11
N PHE A 201 -8.78 15.24 -20.82
CA PHE A 201 -9.34 13.89 -20.84
C PHE A 201 -10.77 13.89 -21.37
N SER A 202 -11.23 12.72 -21.81
CA SER A 202 -12.63 12.56 -22.18
C SER A 202 -13.47 12.29 -20.93
N SER A 203 -14.71 12.76 -20.92
CA SER A 203 -15.68 12.53 -19.83
C SER A 203 -15.89 11.05 -19.48
N TRP A 204 -15.59 10.12 -20.40
CA TRP A 204 -15.71 8.67 -20.19
C TRP A 204 -14.47 8.02 -19.60
N ASN A 205 -13.35 8.73 -19.64
CA ASN A 205 -12.04 8.24 -19.24
C ASN A 205 -11.30 9.34 -18.48
N VAL A 206 -11.93 9.84 -17.41
CA VAL A 206 -11.28 10.75 -16.47
C VAL A 206 -10.29 9.89 -15.66
N PRO A 207 -8.97 10.04 -15.89
CA PRO A 207 -8.01 9.30 -15.10
C PRO A 207 -8.06 9.83 -13.67
N ASP A 208 -7.92 8.93 -12.70
CA ASP A 208 -7.74 9.32 -11.31
C ASP A 208 -6.42 10.11 -11.21
N SER A 209 -6.52 11.43 -11.07
CA SER A 209 -5.42 12.39 -11.26
C SER A 209 -5.24 13.31 -10.08
N LEU A 210 -3.99 13.60 -9.73
CA LEU A 210 -3.63 14.40 -8.56
C LEU A 210 -2.73 15.56 -8.98
N PHE A 211 -3.21 16.79 -8.83
CA PHE A 211 -2.48 18.00 -9.19
C PHE A 211 -2.02 18.76 -7.95
N LEU A 212 -0.75 19.19 -7.91
CA LEU A 212 -0.31 20.16 -6.91
C LEU A 212 -0.51 21.55 -7.49
N ARG A 213 -1.68 22.15 -7.21
CA ARG A 213 -2.09 23.44 -7.75
C ARG A 213 -2.92 24.22 -6.76
N SER A 214 -2.53 25.46 -6.53
CA SER A 214 -3.33 26.41 -5.76
C SER A 214 -4.63 26.79 -6.46
N ALA A 215 -4.64 26.84 -7.80
CA ALA A 215 -5.83 27.16 -8.58
C ALA A 215 -5.80 26.52 -9.99
N VAL A 216 -6.90 25.87 -10.36
CA VAL A 216 -7.11 25.35 -11.72
C VAL A 216 -8.44 25.85 -12.29
N MET A 217 -8.51 25.86 -13.61
CA MET A 217 -9.69 26.11 -14.40
C MET A 217 -10.04 24.84 -15.18
N VAL A 218 -11.28 24.39 -15.05
CA VAL A 218 -11.84 23.25 -15.78
C VAL A 218 -12.79 23.79 -16.83
N THR A 219 -12.49 23.51 -18.09
CA THR A 219 -13.34 23.83 -19.24
C THR A 219 -13.77 22.55 -19.93
N ALA A 220 -14.86 22.63 -20.69
CA ALA A 220 -15.26 21.52 -21.55
C ALA A 220 -15.78 22.02 -22.89
N ASN A 221 -15.66 21.20 -23.93
CA ASN A 221 -16.12 21.52 -25.28
C ASN A 221 -17.66 21.48 -25.46
N VAL A 222 -18.42 21.22 -24.40
CA VAL A 222 -19.88 21.19 -24.41
C VAL A 222 -20.47 22.58 -24.16
N THR A 223 -21.59 22.90 -24.81
CA THR A 223 -22.28 24.18 -24.64
C THR A 223 -23.14 24.24 -23.38
N ASP A 224 -23.73 23.11 -22.98
CA ASP A 224 -24.62 23.06 -21.83
C ASP A 224 -23.83 22.85 -20.54
N TRP A 225 -24.17 23.63 -19.52
CA TRP A 225 -23.64 23.47 -18.16
C TRP A 225 -24.10 22.14 -17.55
N ARG A 226 -23.16 21.30 -17.15
CA ARG A 226 -23.42 19.95 -16.64
C ARG A 226 -22.29 19.45 -15.75
N PRO A 227 -22.56 18.46 -14.87
CA PRO A 227 -21.54 17.68 -14.18
C PRO A 227 -20.52 17.08 -15.15
N LEU A 228 -19.23 17.15 -14.83
CA LEU A 228 -18.15 16.62 -15.66
C LEU A 228 -17.21 15.70 -14.89
N VAL A 229 -16.78 16.13 -13.72
CA VAL A 229 -15.80 15.43 -12.88
C VAL A 229 -16.19 15.54 -11.43
N SER A 230 -15.78 14.57 -10.65
CA SER A 230 -15.71 14.72 -9.20
C SER A 230 -14.35 15.29 -8.83
N THR A 231 -14.30 16.20 -7.85
CA THR A 231 -13.05 16.71 -7.30
C THR A 231 -13.03 16.65 -5.78
N ALA A 232 -11.88 16.32 -5.22
CA ALA A 232 -11.57 16.51 -3.82
C ALA A 232 -10.31 17.36 -3.73
N ASN A 233 -10.27 18.36 -2.85
CA ASN A 233 -9.05 19.08 -2.56
C ASN A 233 -8.59 18.74 -1.13
N GLN A 234 -7.29 18.77 -0.93
CA GLN A 234 -6.71 18.56 0.38
C GLN A 234 -5.37 19.25 0.49
N ASN A 235 -4.91 19.40 1.73
CA ASN A 235 -3.55 19.75 2.03
C ASN A 235 -2.79 18.45 2.38
N GLY A 236 -1.72 18.15 1.65
CA GLY A 236 -0.94 16.91 1.81
C GLY A 236 -0.28 16.76 3.19
N ASP A 237 0.11 15.55 3.61
CA ASP A 237 0.70 15.34 4.95
C ASP A 237 2.11 15.96 5.04
N GLN A 238 2.40 16.69 6.14
CA GLN A 238 3.68 17.37 6.36
C GLN A 238 4.47 16.73 7.51
N THR A 239 5.71 16.32 7.25
CA THR A 239 6.70 15.95 8.28
C THR A 239 7.99 16.79 8.21
N GLY A 240 8.03 17.83 7.39
CA GLY A 240 9.16 18.75 7.26
C GLY A 240 8.77 20.06 6.55
N PRO A 241 9.63 21.11 6.56
CA PRO A 241 9.35 22.37 5.87
C PRO A 241 9.31 22.12 4.35
N LEU A 242 8.23 22.54 3.67
CA LEU A 242 8.09 22.62 2.21
C LEU A 242 7.99 21.30 1.41
N THR A 243 8.19 20.12 2.01
CA THR A 243 8.05 18.86 1.26
C THR A 243 6.65 18.26 1.40
N CYS A 244 5.99 18.09 0.26
CA CYS A 244 4.72 17.41 0.09
C CYS A 244 4.91 15.90 0.02
N TYR A 245 4.41 15.18 1.02
CA TYR A 245 4.36 13.72 0.97
C TYR A 245 3.03 13.30 0.37
N LEU A 246 3.12 12.73 -0.81
CA LEU A 246 1.99 12.15 -1.53
C LEU A 246 2.22 10.64 -1.58
N SER A 247 1.16 9.88 -1.41
CA SER A 247 1.21 8.43 -1.56
C SER A 247 -0.02 7.96 -2.30
N ARG A 248 0.17 6.97 -3.17
CA ARG A 248 -0.91 6.30 -3.86
C ARG A 248 -0.75 4.80 -3.75
N HIS A 249 -1.83 4.19 -3.29
CA HIS A 249 -1.98 2.76 -3.14
C HIS A 249 -2.71 2.25 -4.38
N LEU A 250 -2.01 1.47 -5.20
CA LEU A 250 -2.49 1.00 -6.50
C LEU A 250 -2.92 -0.47 -6.37
N THR A 251 -4.22 -0.68 -6.26
CA THR A 251 -4.85 -2.02 -6.16
C THR A 251 -5.39 -2.52 -7.50
N THR A 252 -5.60 -1.62 -8.47
CA THR A 252 -6.15 -1.93 -9.79
C THR A 252 -5.43 -1.13 -10.87
N TYR A 253 -5.66 -1.52 -12.12
CA TYR A 253 -5.16 -0.80 -13.30
C TYR A 253 -5.65 0.63 -13.30
N THR A 254 -4.70 1.56 -13.42
CA THR A 254 -5.02 2.97 -13.45
C THR A 254 -3.97 3.73 -14.25
N SER A 255 -4.43 4.72 -14.98
CA SER A 255 -3.56 5.79 -15.47
C SER A 255 -3.87 7.04 -14.67
N GLY A 256 -2.86 7.88 -14.50
CA GLY A 256 -3.00 9.13 -13.80
C GLY A 256 -1.96 10.13 -14.23
N HIS A 257 -2.06 11.30 -13.63
CA HIS A 257 -1.18 12.41 -13.86
C HIS A 257 -0.86 13.05 -12.52
N PHE A 258 0.39 13.48 -12.36
CA PHE A 258 0.77 14.38 -11.28
C PHE A 258 1.81 15.40 -11.73
N ASP A 259 1.73 16.58 -11.12
CA ASP A 259 2.57 17.72 -11.45
C ASP A 259 2.93 18.56 -10.22
N SER A 260 3.89 19.48 -10.35
CA SER A 260 4.30 20.43 -9.30
C SER A 260 3.71 21.83 -9.51
N ASP A 261 3.28 22.54 -8.46
CA ASP A 261 2.73 23.91 -8.57
C ASP A 261 3.78 24.87 -9.17
N PRO A 262 3.51 25.51 -10.32
CA PRO A 262 4.41 26.47 -10.97
C PRO A 262 4.52 27.79 -10.20
N TYR A 263 3.66 28.04 -9.22
CA TYR A 263 3.76 29.20 -8.34
C TYR A 263 4.19 28.83 -6.92
N GLY A 264 4.42 27.55 -6.69
CA GLY A 264 4.83 27.00 -5.42
C GLY A 264 6.34 26.88 -5.27
N VAL A 265 6.82 26.93 -4.03
CA VAL A 265 8.21 26.57 -3.70
C VAL A 265 8.34 25.14 -3.19
N GLU A 266 7.21 24.45 -3.03
CA GLU A 266 7.12 23.13 -2.47
C GLU A 266 7.86 22.11 -3.32
N GLU A 267 8.41 21.16 -2.61
CA GLU A 267 9.02 19.96 -3.12
C GLU A 267 8.01 18.84 -2.94
N PHE A 268 8.12 17.76 -3.68
CA PHE A 268 7.25 16.61 -3.42
C PHE A 268 8.05 15.32 -3.36
N ARG A 269 7.51 14.40 -2.57
CA ARG A 269 7.85 12.99 -2.55
C ARG A 269 6.57 12.21 -2.78
N TYR A 270 6.41 11.70 -3.99
CA TYR A 270 5.28 10.88 -4.41
C TYR A 270 5.67 9.41 -4.30
N THR A 271 4.97 8.65 -3.48
CA THR A 271 5.19 7.21 -3.30
C THR A 271 4.07 6.41 -3.96
N PHE A 272 4.43 5.52 -4.88
CA PHE A 272 3.55 4.50 -5.44
C PHE A 272 3.83 3.17 -4.73
N THR A 273 2.77 2.53 -4.24
CA THR A 273 2.82 1.17 -3.67
C THR A 273 1.83 0.30 -4.43
N PHE A 274 2.27 -0.89 -4.82
CA PHE A 274 1.51 -1.81 -5.65
C PHE A 274 1.04 -3.00 -4.80
N PHE A 275 -0.19 -3.46 -5.04
CA PHE A 275 -0.80 -4.56 -4.27
C PHE A 275 -1.22 -5.75 -5.15
N PHE A 276 -0.54 -5.96 -6.27
CA PHE A 276 -0.79 -7.06 -7.19
C PHE A 276 0.54 -7.53 -7.83
N PRO A 277 0.62 -8.77 -8.33
CA PRO A 277 1.88 -9.32 -8.85
C PRO A 277 2.33 -8.65 -10.15
N ASP A 278 3.65 -8.47 -10.31
CA ASP A 278 4.34 -8.00 -11.52
C ASP A 278 3.82 -6.70 -12.18
N PRO A 279 3.68 -5.59 -11.41
CA PRO A 279 3.25 -4.32 -11.96
C PRO A 279 4.24 -3.79 -13.01
N GLU A 280 3.74 -3.41 -14.20
CA GLU A 280 4.48 -2.59 -15.15
C GLU A 280 4.00 -1.15 -15.06
N MET A 281 4.84 -0.29 -14.49
CA MET A 281 4.58 1.13 -14.37
C MET A 281 5.34 1.88 -15.45
N THR A 282 4.60 2.51 -16.36
CA THR A 282 5.16 3.45 -17.34
C THR A 282 4.98 4.88 -16.84
N PHE A 283 6.04 5.69 -16.89
CA PHE A 283 6.00 7.14 -16.70
C PHE A 283 6.35 7.87 -18.00
N HIS A 284 5.63 8.95 -18.28
CA HIS A 284 5.93 9.89 -19.35
C HIS A 284 6.21 11.26 -18.71
N ILE A 285 7.47 11.69 -18.77
CA ILE A 285 7.95 12.90 -18.12
C ILE A 285 8.03 14.02 -19.16
N ALA A 286 7.26 15.10 -18.96
CA ALA A 286 7.33 16.28 -19.80
C ALA A 286 8.72 16.96 -19.69
N PRO A 287 9.21 17.64 -20.74
CA PRO A 287 10.49 18.36 -20.68
C PRO A 287 10.53 19.38 -19.54
N TYR A 288 11.64 19.41 -18.80
CA TYR A 288 11.90 20.39 -17.73
C TYR A 288 13.36 20.85 -17.74
N ASP A 289 13.64 21.97 -17.06
CA ASP A 289 15.01 22.48 -16.90
C ASP A 289 15.74 21.74 -15.76
N ALA A 290 16.56 20.76 -16.11
CA ALA A 290 17.37 19.99 -15.15
C ALA A 290 18.46 20.81 -14.42
N GLY A 291 18.74 22.05 -14.85
CA GLY A 291 19.56 22.99 -14.07
C GLY A 291 18.79 23.61 -12.90
N CYS A 292 17.46 23.63 -13.00
CA CYS A 292 16.56 24.20 -12.01
C CYS A 292 15.84 23.16 -11.15
N VAL A 293 15.71 21.93 -11.64
CA VAL A 293 14.97 20.85 -11.01
C VAL A 293 15.84 19.61 -10.88
N ASN A 294 15.85 19.03 -9.68
CA ASN A 294 16.34 17.69 -9.41
C ASN A 294 15.15 16.74 -9.29
N LEU A 295 14.97 15.87 -10.29
CA LEU A 295 13.92 14.85 -10.29
C LEU A 295 14.55 13.47 -10.05
N THR A 296 14.19 12.80 -8.96
CA THR A 296 14.78 11.51 -8.58
C THR A 296 13.70 10.43 -8.55
N PHE A 297 13.96 9.30 -9.19
CA PHE A 297 13.14 8.09 -9.05
C PHE A 297 13.94 7.09 -8.20
N ALA A 298 13.39 6.65 -7.08
CA ALA A 298 13.89 5.51 -6.33
C ALA A 298 12.90 4.35 -6.49
N ILE A 299 13.34 3.30 -7.17
CA ILE A 299 12.56 2.12 -7.54
C ILE A 299 13.01 0.98 -6.64
N ASN A 300 12.10 0.45 -5.83
CA ASN A 300 12.33 -0.75 -5.05
C ASN A 300 11.70 -1.92 -5.78
N TYR A 301 12.50 -2.93 -6.10
CA TYR A 301 12.05 -4.14 -6.78
C TYR A 301 11.66 -5.21 -5.78
N LEU A 302 10.82 -6.15 -6.23
CA LEU A 302 10.35 -7.27 -5.42
C LEU A 302 11.48 -8.21 -4.94
N ASP A 303 12.65 -8.17 -5.59
CA ASP A 303 13.85 -8.91 -5.17
C ASP A 303 14.66 -8.19 -4.06
N GLY A 304 14.15 -7.08 -3.54
CA GLY A 304 14.77 -6.25 -2.51
C GLY A 304 15.85 -5.31 -3.04
N THR A 305 16.13 -5.28 -4.36
CA THR A 305 17.07 -4.33 -4.94
C THR A 305 16.45 -2.94 -5.10
N THR A 306 17.28 -1.90 -5.03
CA THR A 306 16.85 -0.52 -5.27
C THR A 306 17.64 0.08 -6.42
N LEU A 307 16.94 0.61 -7.42
CA LEU A 307 17.51 1.47 -8.46
C LEU A 307 17.18 2.93 -8.13
N THR A 308 18.15 3.83 -8.32
CA THR A 308 17.91 5.27 -8.23
C THR A 308 18.31 5.95 -9.54
N GLU A 309 17.35 6.58 -10.20
CA GLU A 309 17.59 7.41 -11.37
C GLU A 309 17.50 8.89 -11.01
N PHE A 310 18.47 9.67 -11.46
CA PHE A 310 18.51 11.12 -11.27
C PHE A 310 18.26 11.84 -12.59
N ASN A 311 17.48 12.90 -12.52
CA ASN A 311 17.04 13.74 -13.63
C ASN A 311 16.51 12.90 -14.80
N ALA A 312 15.60 11.97 -14.49
CA ALA A 312 14.92 11.17 -15.50
C ALA A 312 14.18 12.07 -16.49
N THR A 313 14.21 11.70 -17.78
CA THR A 313 13.55 12.40 -18.89
C THR A 313 12.78 11.41 -19.75
N ASP A 314 11.87 11.91 -20.58
CA ASP A 314 11.14 11.13 -21.57
C ASP A 314 10.30 10.01 -20.93
N ARG A 315 10.26 8.83 -21.56
CA ARG A 315 9.53 7.67 -21.08
C ARG A 315 10.40 6.79 -20.16
N ARG A 316 9.83 6.31 -19.06
CA ARG A 316 10.40 5.28 -18.19
C ARG A 316 9.42 4.15 -18.01
N VAL A 317 9.93 2.92 -17.95
CA VAL A 317 9.13 1.71 -17.75
C VAL A 317 9.84 0.88 -16.70
N PHE A 318 9.11 0.52 -15.66
CA PHE A 318 9.62 -0.31 -14.58
C PHE A 318 8.66 -1.49 -14.38
N SER A 319 9.21 -2.69 -14.37
CA SER A 319 8.49 -3.94 -14.08
C SER A 319 9.00 -4.58 -12.80
N ASN A 320 8.23 -5.48 -12.20
CA ASN A 320 8.58 -6.22 -10.98
C ASN A 320 8.92 -5.30 -9.80
N VAL A 321 8.20 -4.19 -9.69
CA VAL A 321 8.43 -3.16 -8.67
C VAL A 321 7.55 -3.37 -7.44
N GLU A 322 8.13 -3.29 -6.25
CA GLU A 322 7.41 -3.25 -4.97
C GLU A 322 6.87 -1.84 -4.71
N SER A 323 7.71 -0.83 -4.95
CA SER A 323 7.33 0.58 -4.78
C SER A 323 8.20 1.51 -5.62
N ILE A 324 7.64 2.65 -5.97
CA ILE A 324 8.37 3.72 -6.68
C ILE A 324 8.19 5.02 -5.93
N VAL A 325 9.30 5.68 -5.61
CA VAL A 325 9.32 6.99 -4.97
C VAL A 325 9.84 8.02 -5.96
N VAL A 326 9.00 8.96 -6.36
CA VAL A 326 9.37 10.10 -7.21
C VAL A 326 9.58 11.32 -6.32
N GLN A 327 10.77 11.91 -6.36
CA GLN A 327 11.14 13.10 -5.60
C GLN A 327 11.44 14.25 -6.54
N PHE A 328 10.85 15.41 -6.27
CA PHE A 328 11.08 16.65 -6.99
C PHE A 328 11.63 17.69 -6.03
N HIS A 329 12.76 18.29 -6.39
CA HIS A 329 13.43 19.33 -5.63
C HIS A 329 13.87 20.48 -6.55
N ARG A 330 13.68 21.73 -6.14
CA ARG A 330 14.19 22.89 -6.89
C ARG A 330 15.58 23.26 -6.40
N THR A 331 16.53 23.37 -7.31
CA THR A 331 17.94 23.68 -6.96
C THR A 331 18.11 25.06 -6.32
N ASP A 332 17.26 26.03 -6.70
CA ASP A 332 17.14 27.36 -6.08
C ASP A 332 15.64 27.73 -6.02
N PRO A 333 14.99 27.68 -4.84
CA PRO A 333 13.55 27.91 -4.71
C PRO A 333 13.06 29.27 -5.21
N ILE A 334 13.94 30.27 -5.31
CA ILE A 334 13.58 31.62 -5.75
C ILE A 334 13.81 31.76 -7.26
N LYS A 335 14.96 31.34 -7.77
CA LYS A 335 15.27 31.46 -9.21
C LYS A 335 14.48 30.46 -10.07
N CYS A 336 14.18 29.29 -9.52
CA CYS A 336 13.52 28.19 -10.21
C CYS A 336 12.06 28.02 -9.80
N ALA A 337 11.46 29.02 -9.13
CA ALA A 337 10.09 28.98 -8.65
C ALA A 337 9.08 28.58 -9.75
N TYR A 338 9.30 29.05 -10.98
CA TYR A 338 8.42 28.80 -12.13
C TYR A 338 8.74 27.54 -12.94
N GLN A 339 9.80 26.82 -12.57
CA GLN A 339 10.09 25.53 -13.18
C GLN A 339 9.26 24.47 -12.44
N GLY A 340 8.60 23.64 -13.23
CA GLY A 340 7.79 22.54 -12.74
C GLY A 340 8.09 21.26 -13.50
N VAL A 341 7.54 20.17 -12.99
CA VAL A 341 7.50 18.86 -13.66
C VAL A 341 6.05 18.44 -13.82
N SER A 342 5.79 17.75 -14.92
CA SER A 342 4.52 17.12 -15.22
C SER A 342 4.82 15.69 -15.65
N ILE A 343 4.17 14.74 -14.99
CA ILE A 343 4.43 13.31 -15.12
C ILE A 343 3.09 12.60 -15.29
N GLU A 344 2.89 12.03 -16.47
CA GLU A 344 1.84 11.06 -16.70
C GLU A 344 2.36 9.68 -16.32
N TYR A 345 1.48 8.84 -15.79
CA TYR A 345 1.80 7.44 -15.56
C TYR A 345 0.66 6.53 -15.97
N SER A 346 1.01 5.32 -16.35
CA SER A 346 0.07 4.25 -16.60
C SER A 346 0.59 2.98 -15.98
N LEU A 347 -0.25 2.36 -15.16
CA LEU A 347 -0.04 1.04 -14.63
C LEU A 347 -0.75 0.04 -15.52
N GLN A 348 0.02 -0.83 -16.16
CA GLN A 348 -0.48 -1.92 -16.97
C GLN A 348 0.01 -3.23 -16.35
N ASP A 349 -0.66 -4.34 -16.67
CA ASP A 349 0.05 -5.61 -16.58
C ASP A 349 1.31 -5.48 -17.44
N SER A 350 2.46 -5.94 -16.93
CA SER A 350 3.56 -6.30 -17.82
C SER A 350 2.92 -7.08 -18.96
N PRO A 351 3.00 -6.63 -20.23
CA PRO A 351 2.25 -7.24 -21.32
C PRO A 351 2.52 -8.72 -21.18
N PRO A 352 1.48 -9.53 -20.90
CA PRO A 352 1.64 -10.89 -20.40
C PRO A 352 2.65 -11.47 -21.33
N VAL A 353 3.87 -11.75 -20.83
CA VAL A 353 5.02 -12.03 -21.67
C VAL A 353 4.49 -13.07 -22.59
N THR A 354 4.16 -12.65 -23.82
CA THR A 354 3.36 -13.52 -24.65
C THR A 354 4.44 -14.51 -24.95
N PRO A 355 4.40 -15.71 -24.35
CA PRO A 355 5.35 -16.71 -24.76
C PRO A 355 5.12 -16.69 -26.26
N THR A 356 6.19 -16.52 -27.02
CA THR A 356 6.06 -16.34 -28.47
C THR A 356 5.45 -17.65 -28.95
N ASP A 357 4.12 -17.70 -28.92
CA ASP A 357 3.42 -18.94 -28.65
C ASP A 357 3.41 -19.57 -30.02
N SER A 358 4.05 -20.72 -30.09
CA SER A 358 3.77 -21.61 -31.19
C SER A 358 2.25 -21.78 -31.19
N PRO A 359 1.58 -21.55 -32.34
CA PRO A 359 0.12 -21.57 -32.41
C PRO A 359 -0.38 -22.84 -31.73
N VAL A 360 -1.11 -22.66 -30.63
CA VAL A 360 -1.73 -23.78 -29.90
C VAL A 360 -2.51 -24.58 -30.93
N PRO A 361 -2.20 -25.87 -31.14
CA PRO A 361 -2.90 -26.68 -32.12
C PRO A 361 -4.41 -26.61 -31.88
N ALA A 362 -5.20 -26.58 -32.95
CA ALA A 362 -6.67 -26.43 -32.89
C ALA A 362 -7.42 -27.50 -32.06
N ASN A 363 -6.72 -28.50 -31.52
CA ASN A 363 -7.26 -29.59 -30.72
C ASN A 363 -7.01 -29.44 -29.20
N CYS A 364 -6.34 -28.39 -28.75
CA CYS A 364 -6.05 -28.17 -27.33
C CYS A 364 -7.13 -27.30 -26.66
N ILE A 365 -7.45 -27.59 -25.40
CA ILE A 365 -8.26 -26.67 -24.60
C ILE A 365 -7.39 -25.45 -24.26
N ALA A 366 -7.87 -24.25 -24.64
CA ALA A 366 -7.17 -23.00 -24.32
C ALA A 366 -7.12 -22.78 -22.80
N PRO A 367 -5.99 -22.30 -22.26
CA PRO A 367 -5.91 -21.97 -20.85
C PRO A 367 -6.85 -20.81 -20.52
N SER A 368 -7.22 -20.70 -19.26
CA SER A 368 -7.77 -19.44 -18.75
C SER A 368 -6.70 -18.35 -18.75
N SER A 369 -7.10 -17.08 -18.65
CA SER A 369 -6.14 -15.99 -18.39
C SER A 369 -5.41 -16.25 -17.06
N GLY A 370 -4.13 -15.90 -17.00
CA GLY A 370 -3.31 -16.07 -15.81
C GLY A 370 -1.81 -16.03 -16.11
N VAL A 371 -1.00 -16.12 -15.06
CA VAL A 371 0.46 -16.04 -15.11
C VAL A 371 1.06 -17.40 -15.48
N ALA A 372 2.23 -17.36 -16.13
CA ALA A 372 3.07 -18.53 -16.39
C ALA A 372 4.08 -18.72 -15.25
N ILE A 373 4.17 -19.93 -14.68
CA ILE A 373 5.11 -20.24 -13.60
C ILE A 373 6.11 -21.33 -14.01
N SER A 374 7.27 -21.35 -13.34
CA SER A 374 8.26 -22.42 -13.45
C SER A 374 8.89 -22.66 -12.08
N SER A 375 8.19 -23.43 -11.26
CA SER A 375 8.51 -23.65 -9.85
C SER A 375 9.29 -24.95 -9.67
N ASP A 376 10.10 -25.01 -8.61
CA ASP A 376 10.81 -26.23 -8.23
C ASP A 376 9.87 -27.21 -7.53
N LEU A 377 10.02 -28.50 -7.81
CA LEU A 377 9.19 -29.55 -7.21
C LEU A 377 9.74 -29.95 -5.83
N PRO A 378 8.89 -30.30 -4.85
CA PRO A 378 7.43 -30.28 -4.92
C PRO A 378 6.83 -28.89 -4.68
N PHE A 379 5.70 -28.58 -5.34
CA PHE A 379 4.91 -27.39 -5.06
C PHE A 379 3.42 -27.69 -5.18
N MET A 380 2.58 -26.81 -4.62
CA MET A 380 1.13 -26.88 -4.74
C MET A 380 0.56 -25.61 -5.36
N LEU A 381 -0.67 -25.68 -5.85
CA LEU A 381 -1.48 -24.55 -6.29
C LEU A 381 -2.89 -24.69 -5.72
N PHE A 382 -3.53 -23.58 -5.40
CA PHE A 382 -4.97 -23.57 -5.28
C PHE A 382 -5.61 -23.55 -6.67
N GLY A 383 -6.76 -24.20 -6.82
CA GLY A 383 -7.50 -24.15 -8.10
C GLY A 383 -7.88 -22.73 -8.53
N SER A 384 -7.99 -21.82 -7.57
CA SER A 384 -8.27 -20.39 -7.74
C SER A 384 -7.06 -19.54 -8.11
N ASP A 385 -5.84 -20.05 -7.93
CA ASP A 385 -4.62 -19.31 -8.25
C ASP A 385 -4.68 -18.89 -9.73
N ASN A 386 -4.30 -17.63 -10.00
CA ASN A 386 -4.39 -17.05 -11.34
C ASN A 386 -3.22 -17.52 -12.24
N VAL A 387 -3.05 -18.84 -12.37
CA VAL A 387 -2.02 -19.50 -13.17
C VAL A 387 -2.65 -20.08 -14.43
N SER A 388 -2.14 -19.70 -15.59
CA SER A 388 -2.59 -20.22 -16.89
C SER A 388 -1.68 -21.32 -17.43
N LEU A 389 -0.40 -21.29 -17.04
CA LEU A 389 0.65 -22.08 -17.65
C LEU A 389 1.71 -22.48 -16.62
N ILE A 390 2.12 -23.75 -16.63
CA ILE A 390 3.20 -24.29 -15.82
C ILE A 390 4.27 -24.87 -16.75
N ILE A 391 5.49 -24.33 -16.67
CA ILE A 391 6.65 -24.83 -17.40
C ILE A 391 7.32 -25.92 -16.55
N LEU A 392 7.22 -27.17 -17.00
CA LEU A 392 7.80 -28.32 -16.32
C LEU A 392 9.30 -28.39 -16.61
N ARG A 393 10.11 -28.47 -15.54
CA ARG A 393 11.57 -28.65 -15.64
C ARG A 393 11.97 -30.12 -15.75
N GLU A 394 11.08 -31.02 -15.34
CA GLU A 394 11.30 -32.46 -15.30
C GLU A 394 9.96 -33.23 -15.39
N PRO A 395 9.97 -34.55 -15.67
CA PRO A 395 8.75 -35.35 -15.71
C PRO A 395 7.99 -35.24 -14.39
N THR A 396 6.73 -34.81 -14.45
CA THR A 396 5.95 -34.41 -13.28
C THR A 396 4.65 -35.22 -13.21
N CYS A 397 4.13 -35.43 -12.00
CA CYS A 397 2.78 -35.93 -11.76
C CYS A 397 2.03 -34.93 -10.88
N VAL A 398 0.70 -34.93 -10.98
CA VAL A 398 -0.18 -34.07 -10.21
C VAL A 398 -1.19 -34.93 -9.47
N ALA A 399 -1.34 -34.66 -8.17
CA ALA A 399 -2.47 -35.12 -7.38
C ALA A 399 -3.41 -33.96 -7.12
N VAL A 400 -4.69 -34.25 -6.98
CA VAL A 400 -5.69 -33.22 -6.70
C VAL A 400 -6.52 -33.61 -5.49
N ASP A 401 -6.89 -32.62 -4.70
CA ASP A 401 -7.88 -32.75 -3.65
C ASP A 401 -8.86 -31.57 -3.74
N SER A 402 -10.14 -31.82 -3.48
CA SER A 402 -11.19 -30.81 -3.61
C SER A 402 -12.34 -31.05 -2.65
N SER A 403 -12.97 -29.97 -2.17
CA SER A 403 -14.28 -30.04 -1.53
C SER A 403 -15.44 -29.88 -2.52
N ASN A 404 -16.65 -30.06 -2.02
CA ASN A 404 -17.90 -29.88 -2.78
C ASN A 404 -18.38 -28.41 -2.81
N LEU A 405 -17.55 -27.46 -2.38
CA LEU A 405 -17.91 -26.03 -2.37
C LEU A 405 -17.99 -25.43 -3.78
N VAL A 406 -17.31 -26.01 -4.76
CA VAL A 406 -17.26 -25.54 -6.15
C VAL A 406 -17.54 -26.66 -7.14
N ASP A 407 -18.18 -26.32 -8.27
CA ASP A 407 -18.36 -27.25 -9.38
C ASP A 407 -17.12 -27.26 -10.27
N MET A 408 -16.30 -28.30 -10.11
CA MET A 408 -15.06 -28.47 -10.87
C MET A 408 -15.24 -29.10 -12.25
N SER A 409 -16.47 -29.39 -12.68
CA SER A 409 -16.72 -29.99 -13.99
C SER A 409 -16.14 -29.22 -15.20
N PRO A 410 -15.98 -27.88 -15.19
CA PRO A 410 -15.31 -27.15 -16.26
C PRO A 410 -13.78 -27.25 -16.23
N PHE A 411 -13.17 -27.67 -15.12
CA PHE A 411 -11.72 -27.63 -14.94
C PHE A 411 -11.00 -28.67 -15.79
N ALA A 412 -9.89 -28.29 -16.42
CA ALA A 412 -9.06 -29.20 -17.20
C ALA A 412 -7.57 -28.82 -17.18
N LEU A 413 -6.71 -29.82 -17.33
CA LEU A 413 -5.27 -29.66 -17.54
C LEU A 413 -4.91 -30.11 -18.95
N THR A 414 -4.19 -29.28 -19.70
CA THR A 414 -3.71 -29.63 -21.05
C THR A 414 -2.19 -29.75 -21.07
N SER A 415 -1.69 -30.94 -21.33
CA SER A 415 -0.27 -31.19 -21.62
C SER A 415 0.07 -30.67 -23.01
N LEU A 416 1.13 -29.87 -23.13
CA LEU A 416 1.81 -29.57 -24.38
C LEU A 416 3.11 -30.38 -24.44
N PHE A 417 3.26 -31.15 -25.51
CA PHE A 417 4.42 -31.99 -25.75
C PHE A 417 5.50 -31.23 -26.53
N SER A 418 6.75 -31.65 -26.39
CA SER A 418 7.89 -31.06 -27.11
C SER A 418 7.77 -31.11 -28.65
N ASN A 419 6.90 -31.96 -29.20
CA ASN A 419 6.62 -32.04 -30.64
C ASN A 419 5.51 -31.08 -31.11
N GLY A 420 5.00 -30.22 -30.21
CA GLY A 420 3.91 -29.29 -30.47
C GLY A 420 2.51 -29.92 -30.43
N GLY A 421 2.38 -31.22 -30.16
CA GLY A 421 1.08 -31.85 -29.89
C GLY A 421 0.56 -31.53 -28.49
N CYS A 422 -0.69 -31.89 -28.21
CA CYS A 422 -1.29 -31.71 -26.89
C CYS A 422 -2.28 -32.81 -26.52
N SER A 423 -2.54 -32.95 -25.23
CA SER A 423 -3.56 -33.83 -24.67
C SER A 423 -4.17 -33.17 -23.45
N SER A 424 -5.51 -33.19 -23.34
CA SER A 424 -6.24 -32.60 -22.22
C SER A 424 -6.87 -33.69 -21.36
N ILE A 425 -6.77 -33.53 -20.04
CA ILE A 425 -7.50 -34.31 -19.04
C ILE A 425 -8.48 -33.38 -18.32
N ARG A 426 -9.74 -33.81 -18.20
CA ARG A 426 -10.78 -33.06 -17.49
C ARG A 426 -10.81 -33.45 -16.01
N TRP A 427 -11.40 -32.60 -15.19
CA TRP A 427 -11.52 -32.82 -13.75
C TRP A 427 -12.08 -34.20 -13.40
N ASN A 428 -13.18 -34.63 -14.02
CA ASN A 428 -13.78 -35.94 -13.71
C ASN A 428 -12.81 -37.11 -13.94
N ASP A 429 -11.91 -37.01 -14.91
CA ASP A 429 -10.90 -38.04 -15.14
C ASP A 429 -9.75 -37.91 -14.14
N LEU A 430 -9.36 -36.66 -13.81
CA LEU A 430 -8.29 -36.32 -12.88
C LEU A 430 -8.63 -36.70 -11.43
N SER A 431 -9.82 -36.35 -10.94
CA SER A 431 -10.28 -36.61 -9.58
C SER A 431 -10.52 -38.10 -9.31
N ASN A 432 -10.81 -38.88 -10.35
CA ASN A 432 -10.94 -40.33 -10.27
C ASN A 432 -9.57 -41.04 -10.19
N THR A 433 -8.47 -40.32 -10.42
CA THR A 433 -7.12 -40.83 -10.23
C THR A 433 -6.55 -40.35 -8.90
N GLU A 434 -5.91 -41.26 -8.15
CA GLU A 434 -5.13 -40.87 -6.97
C GLU A 434 -3.95 -39.96 -7.36
N LEU A 435 -3.34 -40.24 -8.51
CA LEU A 435 -2.21 -39.48 -9.06
C LEU A 435 -2.20 -39.54 -10.59
N PHE A 436 -2.11 -38.40 -11.26
CA PHE A 436 -2.01 -38.30 -12.71
C PHE A 436 -0.60 -37.92 -13.13
N CYS A 437 0.07 -38.78 -13.88
CA CYS A 437 1.41 -38.50 -14.41
C CYS A 437 1.36 -38.00 -15.84
N PHE A 438 1.96 -36.82 -16.08
CA PHE A 438 2.13 -36.31 -17.42
C PHE A 438 3.10 -37.19 -18.23
N ASP A 439 2.97 -37.15 -19.56
CA ASP A 439 3.95 -37.79 -20.43
C ASP A 439 5.34 -37.19 -20.17
N ALA A 440 6.40 -38.02 -20.26
CA ALA A 440 7.76 -37.53 -20.03
C ALA A 440 8.22 -36.49 -21.06
N THR A 441 7.51 -36.38 -22.19
CA THR A 441 7.73 -35.36 -23.24
C THR A 441 6.90 -34.10 -23.04
N THR A 442 6.05 -34.03 -22.01
CA THR A 442 5.31 -32.81 -21.65
C THR A 442 6.29 -31.76 -21.14
N THR A 443 6.35 -30.62 -21.81
CA THR A 443 7.18 -29.47 -21.40
C THR A 443 6.37 -28.43 -20.65
N THR A 444 5.06 -28.36 -20.94
CA THR A 444 4.18 -27.32 -20.41
C THR A 444 2.82 -27.90 -20.09
N VAL A 445 2.22 -27.46 -18.98
CA VAL A 445 0.84 -27.77 -18.61
C VAL A 445 0.04 -26.47 -18.64
N LEU A 446 -1.06 -26.45 -19.39
CA LEU A 446 -2.01 -25.35 -19.44
C LEU A 446 -3.17 -25.63 -18.49
N LEU A 447 -3.56 -24.63 -17.71
CA LEU A 447 -4.66 -24.73 -16.75
C LEU A 447 -5.89 -24.04 -17.34
N HIS A 448 -6.98 -24.80 -17.44
CA HIS A 448 -8.28 -24.28 -17.82
C HIS A 448 -9.21 -24.34 -16.61
N ARG A 449 -9.38 -23.19 -15.94
CA ARG A 449 -10.24 -23.05 -14.75
C ARG A 449 -11.67 -22.63 -15.08
N GLY A 450 -11.96 -22.21 -16.31
CA GLY A 450 -13.26 -21.62 -16.64
C GLY A 450 -13.54 -20.36 -15.79
N ASP A 451 -14.81 -20.19 -15.40
CA ASP A 451 -15.33 -19.11 -14.54
C ASP A 451 -15.57 -19.55 -13.09
N ILE A 452 -15.07 -20.74 -12.70
CA ILE A 452 -15.35 -21.40 -11.40
C ILE A 452 -15.10 -20.46 -10.21
N PHE A 453 -14.04 -19.66 -10.28
CA PHE A 453 -13.59 -18.80 -9.18
C PHE A 453 -13.76 -17.30 -9.45
N ASP A 454 -14.45 -16.89 -10.53
CA ASP A 454 -14.54 -15.48 -10.93
C ASP A 454 -15.36 -14.61 -9.96
N ARG A 455 -16.11 -15.24 -9.05
CA ARG A 455 -16.91 -14.59 -8.00
C ARG A 455 -16.40 -14.85 -6.59
N SER A 456 -15.28 -15.56 -6.47
CA SER A 456 -14.63 -15.86 -5.21
C SER A 456 -13.36 -15.02 -5.15
N ASP A 457 -13.05 -14.52 -3.98
CA ASP A 457 -11.75 -13.92 -3.67
C ASP A 457 -11.14 -14.67 -2.48
N GLU A 458 -9.96 -14.24 -2.05
CA GLU A 458 -9.22 -14.86 -0.96
C GLU A 458 -10.00 -15.02 0.36
N VAL A 459 -11.06 -14.21 0.62
CA VAL A 459 -11.89 -14.32 1.83
C VAL A 459 -13.03 -15.33 1.72
N HIS A 460 -13.25 -15.89 0.53
CA HIS A 460 -14.28 -16.90 0.28
C HIS A 460 -13.73 -18.32 0.46
N ASN A 461 -14.54 -19.23 0.99
CA ASN A 461 -14.14 -20.61 1.26
C ASN A 461 -13.80 -21.36 -0.03
N GLU A 462 -14.56 -21.05 -1.08
CA GLU A 462 -14.42 -21.55 -2.44
C GLU A 462 -13.00 -21.31 -2.97
N TRP A 463 -12.32 -20.23 -2.56
CA TRP A 463 -11.00 -19.89 -3.07
C TRP A 463 -9.95 -20.98 -2.76
N ARG A 464 -10.04 -21.67 -1.63
CA ARG A 464 -9.08 -22.75 -1.27
C ARG A 464 -9.72 -24.13 -1.18
N SER A 465 -10.87 -24.27 -1.83
CA SER A 465 -11.60 -25.51 -1.89
C SER A 465 -10.92 -26.58 -2.75
N VAL A 466 -9.87 -26.24 -3.50
CA VAL A 466 -9.16 -27.16 -4.39
C VAL A 466 -7.65 -26.97 -4.28
N ILE A 467 -6.92 -28.06 -4.11
CA ILE A 467 -5.45 -28.10 -4.07
C ILE A 467 -4.95 -29.02 -5.18
N LEU A 468 -4.01 -28.53 -5.98
CA LEU A 468 -3.24 -29.31 -6.96
C LEU A 468 -1.82 -29.45 -6.44
N MET A 469 -1.36 -30.69 -6.23
CA MET A 469 -0.04 -31.01 -5.72
C MET A 469 0.84 -31.61 -6.81
N PHE A 470 1.93 -30.93 -7.16
CA PHE A 470 2.85 -31.35 -8.22
C PHE A 470 4.10 -32.00 -7.62
N LEU A 471 4.42 -33.21 -8.10
CA LEU A 471 5.53 -34.04 -7.65
C LEU A 471 6.42 -34.47 -8.82
N ALA A 472 7.72 -34.57 -8.59
CA ALA A 472 8.65 -35.13 -9.56
C ALA A 472 8.38 -36.62 -9.74
N ARG A 473 8.26 -37.09 -10.99
CA ARG A 473 7.97 -38.51 -11.28
C ARG A 473 9.06 -39.43 -10.76
N GLU A 474 10.29 -38.93 -10.63
CA GLU A 474 11.42 -39.73 -10.15
C GLU A 474 11.37 -40.07 -8.66
N THR A 475 10.63 -39.30 -7.86
CA THR A 475 10.41 -39.56 -6.42
C THR A 475 9.30 -40.60 -6.20
N LEU A 476 8.52 -40.93 -7.24
CA LEU A 476 7.40 -41.87 -7.19
C LEU A 476 7.85 -43.32 -7.44
N LYS A 477 8.66 -43.87 -6.53
CA LYS A 477 9.20 -45.23 -6.64
C LYS A 477 9.04 -45.99 -5.33
N GLY A 478 9.00 -47.32 -5.42
CA GLY A 478 8.94 -48.19 -4.26
C GLY A 478 7.70 -47.92 -3.41
N GLU A 479 7.90 -47.64 -2.12
CA GLU A 479 6.82 -47.33 -1.17
C GLU A 479 6.14 -45.97 -1.46
N CYS A 480 6.72 -45.13 -2.33
CA CYS A 480 6.20 -43.81 -2.71
C CYS A 480 5.51 -43.78 -4.07
N GLN A 481 5.16 -44.94 -4.63
CA GLN A 481 4.60 -45.01 -5.99
C GLN A 481 3.35 -44.13 -6.19
N ASP A 482 2.58 -43.92 -5.13
CA ASP A 482 1.35 -43.10 -5.13
C ASP A 482 1.62 -41.68 -4.59
N GLY A 483 2.89 -41.30 -4.46
CA GLY A 483 3.32 -39.98 -3.95
C GLY A 483 3.26 -39.83 -2.44
N ASN A 484 2.75 -40.84 -1.72
CA ASN A 484 2.55 -40.81 -0.27
C ASN A 484 1.73 -39.59 0.17
N ILE A 485 0.63 -39.36 -0.56
CA ILE A 485 -0.29 -38.23 -0.39
C ILE A 485 -1.50 -38.70 0.42
N PHE A 486 -1.90 -37.90 1.40
CA PHE A 486 -3.04 -38.16 2.28
C PHE A 486 -4.06 -37.03 2.16
N ARG A 487 -5.30 -37.39 1.85
CA ARG A 487 -6.43 -36.47 1.64
C ARG A 487 -7.41 -36.60 2.80
N VAL A 488 -7.93 -35.47 3.29
CA VAL A 488 -8.73 -35.45 4.53
C VAL A 488 -10.04 -36.21 4.43
N ALA A 489 -10.67 -36.26 3.24
CA ALA A 489 -11.88 -37.05 3.01
C ALA A 489 -11.69 -38.55 3.33
N GLU A 490 -10.45 -39.05 3.25
CA GLU A 490 -10.07 -40.44 3.52
C GLU A 490 -9.66 -40.65 4.99
N MET A 491 -9.42 -39.57 5.74
CA MET A 491 -8.90 -39.59 7.12
C MET A 491 -9.98 -39.59 8.21
N THR A 492 -11.23 -39.93 7.88
CA THR A 492 -12.34 -39.97 8.85
C THR A 492 -12.16 -41.03 9.96
N ASN A 493 -11.23 -41.98 9.77
CA ASN A 493 -10.72 -42.85 10.82
C ASN A 493 -9.23 -42.53 11.05
N PHE A 494 -8.75 -42.61 12.29
CA PHE A 494 -7.34 -42.45 12.68
C PHE A 494 -6.41 -43.30 11.80
N TYR A 495 -5.95 -42.76 10.67
CA TYR A 495 -5.02 -43.45 9.79
C TYR A 495 -3.62 -42.90 10.04
N GLY A 496 -2.77 -43.78 10.56
CA GLY A 496 -1.34 -43.53 10.54
C GLY A 496 -0.83 -43.52 9.11
N PHE A 497 -0.08 -42.48 8.76
CA PHE A 497 0.68 -42.40 7.52
C PHE A 497 2.13 -42.79 7.77
N ASN A 498 2.79 -43.28 6.74
CA ASN A 498 4.16 -43.74 6.80
C ASN A 498 5.09 -42.69 6.18
N VAL A 499 6.19 -42.37 6.84
CA VAL A 499 7.21 -41.46 6.31
C VAL A 499 8.59 -42.09 6.40
N SER A 500 9.41 -41.91 5.36
CA SER A 500 10.83 -42.29 5.36
C SER A 500 11.67 -41.19 4.70
N ALA A 501 12.99 -41.27 4.83
CA ALA A 501 13.91 -40.29 4.24
C ALA A 501 13.78 -40.21 2.71
N ASP A 502 13.42 -41.32 2.07
CA ASP A 502 13.23 -41.40 0.61
C ASP A 502 11.76 -41.17 0.21
N CYS A 503 10.85 -41.06 1.20
CA CYS A 503 9.40 -41.04 1.01
C CYS A 503 8.73 -40.00 1.92
N PRO A 504 8.81 -38.71 1.60
CA PRO A 504 8.08 -37.69 2.34
C PRO A 504 6.57 -37.94 2.23
N ALA A 505 5.82 -37.60 3.27
CA ALA A 505 4.36 -37.65 3.27
C ALA A 505 3.80 -36.26 2.98
N PHE A 506 2.74 -36.16 2.17
CA PHE A 506 2.06 -34.90 1.87
C PHE A 506 0.63 -34.95 2.34
N LEU A 507 0.25 -34.05 3.24
CA LEU A 507 -1.10 -33.96 3.78
C LEU A 507 -1.80 -32.76 3.13
N LEU A 508 -2.92 -33.02 2.45
CA LEU A 508 -3.72 -32.01 1.76
C LEU A 508 -5.06 -31.83 2.46
N MET A 509 -5.43 -30.57 2.73
CA MET A 509 -6.65 -30.19 3.44
C MET A 509 -7.27 -28.96 2.75
N PRO A 510 -8.05 -29.16 1.67
CA PRO A 510 -8.81 -28.06 1.07
C PRO A 510 -9.93 -27.58 2.01
N ASN A 511 -10.34 -26.33 1.86
CA ASN A 511 -11.44 -25.77 2.65
C ASN A 511 -12.74 -26.53 2.34
N GLY A 512 -13.50 -26.92 3.37
CA GLY A 512 -14.77 -27.63 3.22
C GLY A 512 -14.67 -29.14 2.91
N ALA A 513 -13.50 -29.78 3.07
CA ALA A 513 -13.29 -31.20 2.73
C ALA A 513 -14.07 -32.24 3.59
N SER A 514 -14.70 -31.84 4.71
CA SER A 514 -15.38 -32.74 5.65
C SER A 514 -16.82 -33.09 5.19
N GLN A 515 -17.14 -34.39 5.04
CA GLN A 515 -18.46 -34.86 4.61
C GLN A 515 -19.50 -35.01 5.74
N ASP A 516 -19.08 -35.16 7.01
CA ASP A 516 -19.99 -35.65 8.08
C ASP A 516 -20.19 -34.69 9.27
N ILE A 517 -19.44 -33.60 9.36
CA ILE A 517 -19.54 -32.65 10.46
C ILE A 517 -19.28 -31.26 9.86
N ALA A 518 -20.14 -30.29 10.21
CA ALA A 518 -20.16 -28.88 9.78
C ALA A 518 -18.97 -28.45 8.90
N THR A 519 -19.25 -27.96 7.68
CA THR A 519 -18.24 -27.49 6.70
C THR A 519 -17.19 -26.59 7.34
N TYR A 520 -16.08 -27.17 7.78
CA TYR A 520 -15.04 -26.45 8.50
C TYR A 520 -14.33 -25.48 7.54
N LEU A 521 -14.29 -24.22 7.96
CA LEU A 521 -13.69 -23.14 7.19
C LEU A 521 -12.16 -23.13 7.26
N CYS A 522 -11.61 -23.68 8.34
CA CYS A 522 -10.21 -23.52 8.68
C CYS A 522 -9.47 -24.86 8.72
N PRO A 523 -8.54 -25.09 7.78
CA PRO A 523 -7.80 -26.35 7.72
C PRO A 523 -6.80 -26.43 8.88
N ALA A 524 -7.15 -27.19 9.92
CA ALA A 524 -6.32 -27.40 11.11
C ALA A 524 -5.83 -28.85 11.19
N MET A 525 -4.51 -29.02 11.19
CA MET A 525 -3.84 -30.31 11.34
C MET A 525 -3.15 -30.41 12.69
N TRP A 526 -3.21 -31.57 13.32
CA TRP A 526 -2.33 -31.93 14.43
C TRP A 526 -1.72 -33.31 14.19
N PHE A 527 -0.60 -33.56 14.88
CA PHE A 527 0.20 -34.76 14.72
C PHE A 527 0.38 -35.46 16.07
N GLY A 528 0.32 -36.78 16.08
CA GLY A 528 0.48 -37.58 17.29
C GLY A 528 1.11 -38.95 17.04
N LEU A 529 1.52 -39.61 18.12
CA LEU A 529 1.97 -41.00 18.12
C LEU A 529 1.02 -41.84 18.99
N ASP A 530 0.24 -42.76 18.41
CA ASP A 530 -0.67 -43.61 19.22
C ASP A 530 0.02 -44.80 19.90
N ILE A 531 1.10 -45.35 19.32
CA ILE A 531 1.47 -46.76 19.62
C ILE A 531 2.94 -46.95 20.02
N ALA A 532 3.89 -46.16 19.49
CA ALA A 532 5.31 -46.33 19.79
C ALA A 532 6.08 -44.99 19.79
N PRO A 533 7.05 -44.80 20.70
CA PRO A 533 7.96 -43.67 20.62
C PRO A 533 8.75 -43.72 19.31
N LEU A 534 9.13 -42.55 18.79
CA LEU A 534 9.99 -42.47 17.61
C LEU A 534 11.28 -43.26 17.87
N PRO A 535 11.76 -44.07 16.89
CA PRO A 535 13.03 -44.79 17.04
C PRO A 535 14.16 -43.83 17.42
N GLN A 536 15.16 -44.28 18.21
CA GLN A 536 16.27 -43.41 18.63
C GLN A 536 16.96 -42.73 17.44
N ASN A 537 17.31 -41.44 17.61
CA ASN A 537 17.91 -40.59 16.58
C ASN A 537 17.03 -40.30 15.36
N THR A 538 15.72 -40.55 15.47
CA THR A 538 14.76 -40.13 14.47
C THR A 538 14.47 -38.65 14.66
N ARG A 539 14.49 -37.92 13.53
CA ARG A 539 14.10 -36.53 13.40
C ARG A 539 13.00 -36.47 12.36
N VAL A 540 11.84 -35.96 12.73
CA VAL A 540 10.72 -35.69 11.84
C VAL A 540 10.61 -34.18 11.68
N ASP A 541 10.63 -33.68 10.44
CA ASP A 541 10.50 -32.26 10.14
C ASP A 541 9.22 -32.00 9.35
N LEU A 542 8.50 -30.95 9.75
CA LEU A 542 7.28 -30.49 9.11
C LEU A 542 7.56 -29.21 8.33
N PHE A 543 7.03 -29.16 7.11
CA PHE A 543 7.17 -28.01 6.22
C PHE A 543 5.82 -27.64 5.63
N THR A 544 5.59 -26.35 5.44
CA THR A 544 4.53 -25.88 4.54
C THR A 544 4.96 -26.17 3.11
N VAL A 545 4.07 -26.74 2.30
CA VAL A 545 4.35 -26.92 0.87
C VAL A 545 4.40 -25.55 0.19
N GLN A 546 5.40 -25.33 -0.65
CA GLN A 546 5.54 -24.08 -1.41
C GLN A 546 4.38 -23.95 -2.42
N ASN A 547 3.80 -22.77 -2.53
CA ASN A 547 2.85 -22.45 -3.58
C ASN A 547 3.65 -22.12 -4.84
N GLY A 548 3.22 -22.62 -6.00
CA GLY A 548 3.93 -22.39 -7.26
C GLY A 548 4.01 -20.91 -7.67
N LEU A 549 3.02 -20.10 -7.27
CA LEU A 549 2.94 -18.66 -7.49
C LEU A 549 3.53 -17.85 -6.32
N LEU A 550 3.40 -18.34 -5.08
CA LEU A 550 3.77 -17.60 -3.87
C LEU A 550 4.88 -18.33 -3.09
N HIS A 551 6.06 -17.71 -3.02
CA HIS A 551 7.21 -18.27 -2.30
C HIS A 551 7.18 -17.94 -0.80
N ILE A 552 7.43 -18.94 0.05
CA ILE A 552 7.68 -18.76 1.49
C ILE A 552 9.18 -18.86 1.76
N GLU A 553 9.77 -17.82 2.34
CA GLU A 553 11.20 -17.81 2.72
C GLU A 553 11.56 -18.89 3.75
N GLN A 554 10.66 -19.15 4.71
CA GLN A 554 10.85 -20.10 5.81
C GLN A 554 9.70 -21.12 5.85
N PRO A 555 9.75 -22.19 5.01
CA PRO A 555 8.68 -23.18 4.99
C PRO A 555 8.67 -24.11 6.20
N HIS A 556 9.76 -24.20 6.96
CA HIS A 556 9.88 -25.09 8.13
C HIS A 556 8.92 -24.67 9.25
N LEU A 557 8.18 -25.64 9.79
CA LEU A 557 7.18 -25.44 10.85
C LEU A 557 7.67 -25.96 12.20
N ALA A 558 8.01 -27.23 12.25
CA ALA A 558 8.34 -27.90 13.50
C ALA A 558 9.32 -29.05 13.26
N THR A 559 10.05 -29.40 14.32
CA THR A 559 10.92 -30.58 14.36
C THR A 559 10.57 -31.41 15.57
N TYR A 560 10.32 -32.69 15.35
CA TYR A 560 10.13 -33.68 16.39
C TYR A 560 11.31 -34.64 16.43
N THR A 561 11.65 -35.13 17.61
CA THR A 561 12.74 -36.08 17.82
C THR A 561 12.29 -37.20 18.76
N SER A 562 13.08 -38.26 18.89
CA SER A 562 12.82 -39.34 19.86
C SER A 562 12.59 -38.84 21.29
N ASP A 563 13.29 -37.77 21.68
CA ASP A 563 13.20 -37.19 23.03
C ASP A 563 12.10 -36.12 23.13
N ARG A 564 11.54 -35.69 21.99
CA ARG A 564 10.50 -34.68 21.88
C ARG A 564 9.52 -35.09 20.77
N PRO A 565 8.65 -36.08 21.01
CA PRO A 565 7.64 -36.51 20.05
C PRO A 565 6.60 -35.41 19.80
N PRO A 566 5.84 -35.48 18.70
CA PRO A 566 4.71 -34.58 18.46
C PRO A 566 3.65 -34.72 19.57
N ASP A 567 3.15 -33.58 20.02
CA ASP A 567 2.07 -33.47 21.00
C ASP A 567 0.74 -33.23 20.27
N TRP A 568 -0.31 -33.91 20.70
CA TRP A 568 -1.66 -33.85 20.11
C TRP A 568 -2.26 -32.44 20.20
N ASN A 569 -1.72 -31.62 21.11
CA ASN A 569 -2.13 -30.23 21.33
C ASN A 569 -1.51 -29.23 20.35
N GLN A 570 -0.63 -29.66 19.44
CA GLN A 570 0.00 -28.79 18.44
C GLN A 570 -0.85 -28.74 17.16
N LEU A 571 -1.52 -27.59 16.98
CA LEU A 571 -2.38 -27.32 15.84
C LEU A 571 -1.70 -26.39 14.83
N PHE A 572 -1.70 -26.82 13.57
CA PHE A 572 -1.14 -26.10 12.44
C PHE A 572 -2.27 -25.72 11.50
N LEU A 573 -2.49 -24.42 11.28
CA LEU A 573 -3.43 -23.93 10.27
C LEU A 573 -2.75 -24.00 8.91
N ARG A 574 -2.99 -25.05 8.12
CA ARG A 574 -2.33 -25.24 6.82
C ARG A 574 -3.24 -25.99 5.85
N ASN A 575 -3.33 -25.52 4.61
CA ASN A 575 -3.95 -26.29 3.53
C ASN A 575 -3.07 -27.45 3.04
N ALA A 576 -1.74 -27.34 3.11
CA ALA A 576 -0.80 -28.38 2.65
C ALA A 576 0.47 -28.45 3.49
N VAL A 577 0.82 -29.64 3.99
CA VAL A 577 2.05 -29.91 4.77
C VAL A 577 2.82 -31.07 4.18
N MET A 578 4.15 -30.91 4.12
CA MET A 578 5.11 -31.96 3.83
C MET A 578 5.75 -32.43 5.14
N VAL A 579 5.75 -33.74 5.38
CA VAL A 579 6.40 -34.37 6.51
C VAL A 579 7.58 -35.19 6.00
N THR A 580 8.75 -34.96 6.58
CA THR A 580 9.99 -35.65 6.21
C THR A 580 10.63 -36.28 7.44
N THR A 581 11.52 -37.24 7.24
CA THR A 581 12.31 -37.84 8.33
C THR A 581 13.73 -38.12 7.88
N ASN A 582 14.67 -38.24 8.82
CA ASN A 582 16.06 -38.58 8.53
C ASN A 582 16.35 -40.09 8.45
N ILE A 583 15.38 -40.95 8.78
CA ILE A 583 15.58 -42.41 8.78
C ILE A 583 15.01 -43.06 7.52
N THR A 584 15.73 -44.05 6.98
CA THR A 584 15.32 -44.77 5.76
C THR A 584 14.22 -45.80 6.02
N THR A 585 14.05 -46.24 7.27
CA THR A 585 12.94 -47.11 7.66
C THR A 585 11.67 -46.30 7.83
N SER A 586 10.56 -46.81 7.33
CA SER A 586 9.24 -46.19 7.49
C SER A 586 8.88 -45.97 8.97
N VAL A 587 8.46 -44.75 9.29
CA VAL A 587 7.91 -44.34 10.58
C VAL A 587 6.43 -44.09 10.38
N GLN A 588 5.59 -44.77 11.17
CA GLN A 588 4.17 -44.47 11.20
C GLN A 588 3.92 -43.28 12.12
N LEU A 589 3.32 -42.22 11.57
CA LEU A 589 2.85 -41.04 12.29
C LEU A 589 1.33 -40.98 12.14
N ASN A 590 0.63 -40.56 13.19
CA ASN A 590 -0.81 -40.34 13.08
C ASN A 590 -1.04 -38.86 12.87
N GLY A 591 -1.72 -38.54 11.77
CA GLY A 591 -2.29 -37.23 11.53
C GLY A 591 -3.78 -37.32 11.79
N LEU A 592 -4.33 -36.36 12.50
CA LEU A 592 -5.77 -36.23 12.61
C LEU A 592 -6.18 -34.79 12.29
N SER A 593 -7.31 -34.70 11.60
CA SER A 593 -7.95 -33.44 11.24
C SER A 593 -8.93 -33.04 12.33
N THR A 594 -8.81 -31.84 12.89
CA THR A 594 -9.76 -31.32 13.88
C THR A 594 -10.85 -30.47 13.28
N SER A 595 -11.94 -30.40 14.03
CA SER A 595 -13.09 -29.53 13.88
C SER A 595 -12.81 -28.09 14.30
N SER A 596 -13.08 -27.10 13.45
CA SER A 596 -13.27 -25.71 13.89
C SER A 596 -14.71 -25.51 14.38
N LEU A 597 -14.90 -24.72 15.43
CA LEU A 597 -16.21 -24.16 15.75
C LEU A 597 -16.34 -22.85 14.98
N ASP A 598 -17.02 -22.90 13.84
CA ASP A 598 -17.23 -21.72 13.01
C ASP A 598 -18.28 -20.79 13.64
N ASP A 599 -17.98 -19.50 13.74
CA ASP A 599 -19.00 -18.47 13.93
C ASP A 599 -19.48 -18.04 12.54
N THR A 600 -20.74 -18.37 12.21
CA THR A 600 -21.32 -18.25 10.86
C THR A 600 -21.49 -16.81 10.36
N ASN A 601 -21.03 -15.80 11.10
CA ASN A 601 -21.41 -14.41 10.90
C ASN A 601 -20.33 -13.52 10.26
N THR A 602 -19.10 -14.00 10.08
CA THR A 602 -18.02 -13.23 9.44
C THR A 602 -17.16 -14.17 8.56
N PRO A 603 -16.77 -13.75 7.34
CA PRO A 603 -15.98 -14.61 6.46
C PRO A 603 -14.65 -15.02 7.14
N LEU A 604 -14.40 -16.33 7.17
CA LEU A 604 -13.17 -17.01 7.63
C LEU A 604 -12.66 -16.63 9.04
N ARG A 605 -13.50 -16.80 10.08
CA ARG A 605 -13.04 -16.77 11.49
C ARG A 605 -12.93 -18.18 12.08
N CYS A 606 -11.71 -18.61 12.43
CA CYS A 606 -11.45 -19.90 13.04
C CYS A 606 -11.52 -19.81 14.56
N GLY A 607 -12.39 -20.58 15.20
CA GLY A 607 -12.31 -20.85 16.64
C GLY A 607 -11.49 -22.11 16.89
N LEU A 608 -10.32 -21.97 17.52
CA LEU A 608 -9.49 -23.07 18.00
C LEU A 608 -9.44 -23.04 19.53
N SER A 609 -9.50 -24.20 20.17
CA SER A 609 -9.35 -24.30 21.62
C SER A 609 -8.49 -25.50 22.01
N VAL A 610 -7.55 -25.28 22.91
CA VAL A 610 -6.76 -26.32 23.58
C VAL A 610 -7.01 -26.23 25.08
N GLU A 611 -7.33 -27.37 25.67
CA GLU A 611 -7.47 -27.52 27.10
C GLU A 611 -6.21 -28.19 27.65
N ILE A 612 -5.55 -27.52 28.59
CA ILE A 612 -4.32 -27.99 29.22
C ILE A 612 -4.70 -28.66 30.53
N ASP A 613 -4.46 -29.97 30.62
CA ASP A 613 -4.50 -30.70 31.89
C ASP A 613 -3.18 -30.46 32.65
N PRO A 614 -3.16 -29.77 33.80
CA PRO A 614 -1.93 -29.51 34.54
C PRO A 614 -1.21 -30.76 35.06
N TYR A 615 -1.86 -31.93 35.05
CA TYR A 615 -1.30 -33.19 35.56
C TYR A 615 -0.61 -34.04 34.49
N ASP A 616 -0.83 -33.78 33.21
CA ASP A 616 -0.34 -34.64 32.11
C ASP A 616 0.87 -34.05 31.37
N PHE A 617 1.31 -32.84 31.72
CA PHE A 617 2.34 -32.13 30.95
C PHE A 617 3.77 -32.26 31.50
N VAL A 618 4.58 -33.02 30.77
CA VAL A 618 6.02 -32.76 30.62
C VAL A 618 6.15 -31.43 29.85
N LEU A 619 7.19 -30.61 30.11
CA LEU A 619 7.47 -29.36 29.38
C LEU A 619 7.27 -29.52 27.85
N THR A 620 6.11 -29.15 27.33
CA THR A 620 5.86 -29.13 25.88
C THR A 620 5.99 -27.71 25.38
N ASP A 621 6.89 -27.54 24.42
CA ASP A 621 7.01 -26.34 23.61
C ASP A 621 6.08 -26.54 22.40
N ASN A 622 4.99 -25.79 22.41
CA ASN A 622 3.90 -25.84 21.47
C ASN A 622 4.02 -24.69 20.48
N LEU A 623 3.54 -24.90 19.26
CA LEU A 623 3.55 -23.90 18.21
C LEU A 623 2.13 -23.57 17.77
N ILE A 624 1.84 -22.27 17.70
CA ILE A 624 0.68 -21.74 16.99
C ILE A 624 1.21 -21.06 15.75
N SER A 625 0.74 -21.47 14.57
CA SER A 625 1.13 -20.82 13.33
C SER A 625 -0.04 -20.63 12.38
N SER A 626 -0.15 -19.42 11.82
CA SER A 626 -1.17 -19.08 10.81
C SER A 626 -0.75 -19.59 9.44
N ASP A 627 -1.72 -19.94 8.57
CA ASP A 627 -1.41 -20.35 7.20
C ASP A 627 -0.77 -19.14 6.46
N PRO A 628 0.45 -19.25 5.90
CA PRO A 628 1.06 -18.17 5.16
C PRO A 628 0.25 -17.77 3.92
N TYR A 629 -0.55 -18.67 3.36
CA TYR A 629 -1.48 -18.36 2.27
C TYR A 629 -2.87 -17.95 2.79
N GLY A 630 -3.12 -18.14 4.10
CA GLY A 630 -4.25 -17.74 4.95
C GLY A 630 -4.71 -16.28 4.86
N VAL A 631 -6.02 -16.04 4.79
CA VAL A 631 -6.62 -14.74 5.16
C VAL A 631 -7.47 -14.87 6.41
N GLU A 632 -7.47 -16.04 7.04
CA GLU A 632 -8.33 -16.29 8.18
C GLU A 632 -7.96 -15.41 9.36
N THR A 633 -9.00 -14.94 10.06
CA THR A 633 -8.87 -14.51 11.44
C THR A 633 -9.00 -15.75 12.31
N PHE A 634 -8.21 -15.92 13.36
CA PHE A 634 -8.43 -17.00 14.30
C PHE A 634 -8.39 -16.53 15.74
N ASP A 635 -9.24 -17.14 16.56
CA ASP A 635 -9.15 -17.11 18.01
C ASP A 635 -8.61 -18.45 18.49
N TYR A 636 -7.44 -18.44 19.10
CA TYR A 636 -6.85 -19.59 19.75
C TYR A 636 -7.01 -19.49 21.26
N THR A 637 -7.89 -20.30 21.83
CA THR A 637 -8.20 -20.32 23.25
C THR A 637 -7.39 -21.39 23.95
N ILE A 638 -6.55 -20.98 24.89
CA ILE A 638 -5.84 -21.86 25.81
C ILE A 638 -6.56 -21.80 27.15
N SER A 639 -7.14 -22.91 27.62
CA SER A 639 -7.76 -23.00 28.95
C SER A 639 -7.03 -24.00 29.83
N GLN A 640 -6.99 -23.73 31.13
CA GLN A 640 -6.49 -24.67 32.13
C GLN A 640 -7.67 -25.42 32.76
N ASP A 641 -7.66 -26.75 32.72
CA ASP A 641 -8.63 -27.55 33.45
C ASP A 641 -8.17 -27.76 34.92
N GLY A 642 -9.11 -27.82 35.86
CA GLY A 642 -8.84 -28.08 37.27
C GLY A 642 -8.53 -26.86 38.17
N GLU A 643 -8.09 -27.14 39.41
CA GLU A 643 -7.73 -26.07 40.35
C GLU A 643 -6.52 -25.28 39.81
N PRO A 644 -6.57 -23.94 39.87
CA PRO A 644 -5.55 -23.07 39.30
C PRO A 644 -4.23 -23.21 40.06
N ASN A 645 -3.41 -24.17 39.63
CA ASN A 645 -2.04 -24.29 40.08
C ASN A 645 -1.21 -23.19 39.44
N THR A 646 -0.15 -22.78 40.13
CA THR A 646 0.73 -21.64 39.82
C THR A 646 1.61 -21.83 38.57
N SER A 647 1.09 -22.41 37.48
CA SER A 647 1.85 -22.60 36.24
C SER A 647 2.32 -21.26 35.67
N MET A 648 3.56 -21.24 35.20
CA MET A 648 4.16 -20.12 34.47
C MET A 648 4.26 -20.50 33.00
N HIS A 649 3.66 -19.67 32.16
CA HIS A 649 3.65 -19.89 30.71
C HIS A 649 4.56 -18.88 30.06
N PHE A 650 5.49 -19.35 29.23
CA PHE A 650 6.40 -18.52 28.47
C PHE A 650 5.98 -18.54 27.01
N PHE A 651 5.67 -17.36 26.46
CA PHE A 651 5.32 -17.17 25.06
C PHE A 651 6.48 -16.46 24.36
N LEU A 652 6.85 -16.95 23.18
CA LEU A 652 7.85 -16.37 22.30
C LEU A 652 7.22 -16.18 20.91
N ILE A 653 7.07 -14.92 20.50
CA ILE A 653 6.47 -14.57 19.21
C ILE A 653 7.58 -14.33 18.19
N ALA A 654 7.47 -14.95 17.02
CA ALA A 654 8.32 -14.64 15.89
C ALA A 654 8.03 -13.22 15.37
N PRO A 655 9.01 -12.48 14.81
CA PRO A 655 8.77 -11.16 14.25
C PRO A 655 7.64 -11.17 13.21
N TYR A 656 6.75 -10.17 13.27
CA TYR A 656 5.70 -9.94 12.28
C TYR A 656 5.49 -8.43 12.05
N SER A 657 4.73 -8.07 11.03
CA SER A 657 4.42 -6.67 10.70
C SER A 657 3.08 -6.23 11.32
N ASP A 658 3.11 -5.19 12.16
CA ASP A 658 1.89 -4.54 12.71
C ASP A 658 1.01 -3.89 11.65
N LEU A 659 1.56 -3.65 10.45
CA LEU A 659 0.77 -3.18 9.32
C LEU A 659 -0.14 -4.28 8.77
N CYS A 660 0.29 -5.53 8.89
CA CYS A 660 -0.32 -6.68 8.26
C CYS A 660 -1.10 -7.59 9.21
N VAL A 661 -0.80 -7.51 10.50
CA VAL A 661 -1.37 -8.37 11.51
C VAL A 661 -1.88 -7.53 12.67
N ASP A 662 -3.13 -7.77 13.05
CA ASP A 662 -3.67 -7.40 14.35
C ASP A 662 -3.61 -8.62 15.26
N LEU A 663 -2.76 -8.56 16.28
CA LEU A 663 -2.60 -9.62 17.27
C LEU A 663 -3.02 -9.09 18.65
N GLU A 664 -3.98 -9.75 19.29
CA GLU A 664 -4.41 -9.44 20.64
C GLU A 664 -4.38 -10.68 21.51
N LEU A 665 -3.76 -10.58 22.68
CA LEU A 665 -3.76 -11.62 23.69
C LEU A 665 -4.57 -11.18 24.89
N ILE A 666 -5.64 -11.91 25.18
CA ILE A 666 -6.54 -11.65 26.29
C ILE A 666 -6.32 -12.74 27.33
N CYS A 667 -5.62 -12.42 28.41
CA CYS A 667 -5.41 -13.30 29.54
C CYS A 667 -6.50 -13.07 30.59
N THR A 668 -7.29 -14.09 30.89
CA THR A 668 -8.21 -14.12 32.02
C THR A 668 -7.50 -14.76 33.21
N HIS A 669 -7.33 -13.98 34.27
CA HIS A 669 -6.74 -14.42 35.52
C HIS A 669 -7.69 -15.29 36.34
N VAL A 670 -7.15 -16.08 37.27
CA VAL A 670 -7.93 -16.95 38.17
C VAL A 670 -8.99 -16.18 38.97
N ASN A 671 -8.69 -14.93 39.34
CA ASN A 671 -9.62 -14.02 40.01
C ASN A 671 -10.66 -13.39 39.05
N LYS A 672 -10.74 -13.87 37.80
CA LYS A 672 -11.59 -13.41 36.69
C LYS A 672 -11.28 -12.00 36.16
N THR A 673 -10.19 -11.38 36.59
CA THR A 673 -9.71 -10.13 35.95
C THR A 673 -9.13 -10.44 34.58
N LYS A 674 -9.23 -9.49 33.64
CA LYS A 674 -8.71 -9.64 32.28
C LYS A 674 -7.58 -8.66 32.04
N THR A 675 -6.49 -9.14 31.44
CA THR A 675 -5.42 -8.31 30.89
C THR A 675 -5.38 -8.53 29.38
N SER A 676 -5.18 -7.44 28.62
CA SER A 676 -5.06 -7.49 27.16
C SER A 676 -3.73 -6.89 26.75
N ILE A 677 -3.03 -7.58 25.86
CA ILE A 677 -1.79 -7.13 25.22
C ILE A 677 -2.04 -7.08 23.71
N LYS A 678 -1.90 -5.90 23.12
CA LYS A 678 -2.05 -5.68 21.68
C LYS A 678 -0.70 -5.59 21.01
N ASN A 679 -0.59 -6.26 19.87
CA ASN A 679 0.58 -6.37 19.01
C ASN A 679 1.91 -6.60 19.78
N PRO A 680 2.01 -7.65 20.62
CA PRO A 680 3.27 -7.97 21.27
C PRO A 680 4.32 -8.47 20.27
N HIS A 681 5.55 -7.96 20.37
CA HIS A 681 6.72 -8.35 19.56
C HIS A 681 7.82 -9.08 20.34
N SER A 682 7.64 -9.23 21.65
CA SER A 682 8.64 -9.80 22.54
C SER A 682 8.09 -11.01 23.28
N ALA A 683 8.98 -11.76 23.92
CA ALA A 683 8.56 -12.78 24.85
C ALA A 683 7.83 -12.18 26.06
N PHE A 684 6.85 -12.90 26.60
CA PHE A 684 6.17 -12.55 27.84
C PHE A 684 5.78 -13.79 28.62
N THR A 685 5.52 -13.58 29.90
CA THR A 685 5.12 -14.62 30.83
C THR A 685 3.82 -14.26 31.51
N PHE A 686 2.87 -15.20 31.52
CA PHE A 686 1.67 -15.12 32.34
C PHE A 686 1.77 -16.08 33.53
N SER A 687 1.24 -15.63 34.66
CA SER A 687 1.10 -16.40 35.91
C SER A 687 -0.30 -16.21 36.46
N ASN A 688 -0.82 -17.20 37.21
CA ASN A 688 -2.14 -17.14 37.86
C ASN A 688 -3.27 -16.81 36.87
N TRP A 689 -3.33 -17.56 35.78
CA TRP A 689 -4.34 -17.40 34.74
C TRP A 689 -5.23 -18.64 34.63
N SER A 690 -6.42 -18.48 34.06
CA SER A 690 -7.37 -19.58 33.81
C SER A 690 -7.67 -19.75 32.32
N GLN A 691 -7.60 -18.67 31.54
CA GLN A 691 -7.70 -18.70 30.09
C GLN A 691 -6.76 -17.68 29.43
N VAL A 692 -6.17 -18.01 28.28
CA VAL A 692 -5.54 -17.06 27.35
C VAL A 692 -6.23 -17.20 26.00
N VAL A 693 -6.78 -16.11 25.47
CA VAL A 693 -7.33 -16.07 24.12
C VAL A 693 -6.38 -15.27 23.24
N ILE A 694 -5.89 -15.88 22.18
CA ILE A 694 -5.01 -15.27 21.18
C ILE A 694 -5.87 -14.99 19.96
N THR A 695 -6.20 -13.73 19.72
CA THR A 695 -6.92 -13.29 18.54
C THR A 695 -5.91 -12.79 17.52
N PHE A 696 -5.87 -13.42 16.36
CA PHE A 696 -5.07 -13.02 15.21
C PHE A 696 -6.01 -12.63 14.07
N SER A 697 -5.78 -11.47 13.46
CA SER A 697 -6.44 -11.06 12.23
C SER A 697 -5.40 -10.59 11.22
N ARG A 698 -5.41 -11.20 10.03
CA ARG A 698 -4.60 -10.72 8.92
C ARG A 698 -5.36 -9.64 8.18
N ARG A 699 -4.70 -8.51 7.95
CA ARG A 699 -5.22 -7.40 7.15
C ARG A 699 -5.04 -7.68 5.66
N ALA A 700 -5.69 -8.74 5.15
CA ALA A 700 -5.54 -9.23 3.78
C ALA A 700 -5.81 -8.15 2.71
N HIS A 701 -6.83 -7.30 2.94
CA HIS A 701 -7.17 -6.15 2.09
C HIS A 701 -6.06 -5.09 1.94
N PHE A 702 -4.99 -5.15 2.73
CA PHE A 702 -3.81 -4.28 2.62
C PHE A 702 -2.63 -4.97 1.90
N GLY A 703 -2.89 -6.04 1.13
CA GLY A 703 -1.88 -6.81 0.37
C GLY A 703 -0.92 -7.61 1.23
N CYS A 704 -1.34 -7.92 2.46
CA CYS A 704 -0.55 -8.67 3.42
C CYS A 704 -0.75 -10.19 3.31
N SER A 705 -1.33 -10.67 2.23
CA SER A 705 -1.75 -12.07 2.07
C SER A 705 -0.58 -13.05 1.90
N THR A 706 0.66 -12.59 1.67
CA THR A 706 1.77 -13.49 1.26
C THR A 706 3.07 -13.36 2.05
N THR A 707 3.33 -12.23 2.73
CA THR A 707 4.62 -11.98 3.42
C THR A 707 4.54 -12.01 4.94
N SER A 708 3.34 -12.08 5.50
CA SER A 708 3.09 -11.89 6.94
C SER A 708 2.39 -13.09 7.57
N TYR A 709 3.13 -14.19 7.74
CA TYR A 709 2.65 -15.29 8.58
C TYR A 709 2.99 -15.02 10.05
N PHE A 710 2.15 -15.54 10.94
CA PHE A 710 2.35 -15.44 12.38
C PHE A 710 2.78 -16.80 12.91
N SER A 711 3.76 -16.77 13.81
CA SER A 711 4.25 -17.94 14.51
C SER A 711 4.53 -17.56 15.97
N MET A 712 3.99 -18.35 16.89
CA MET A 712 4.17 -18.16 18.33
C MET A 712 4.47 -19.51 18.97
N HIS A 713 5.63 -19.59 19.59
CA HIS A 713 5.99 -20.68 20.49
C HIS A 713 5.45 -20.38 21.88
N PHE A 714 4.93 -21.40 22.57
CA PHE A 714 4.60 -21.28 23.97
C PHE A 714 4.97 -22.54 24.74
N SER A 715 5.48 -22.36 25.94
CA SER A 715 5.87 -23.45 26.84
C SER A 715 5.24 -23.28 28.21
N ILE A 716 4.97 -24.41 28.84
CA ILE A 716 4.31 -24.51 30.14
C ILE A 716 5.32 -25.03 31.14
N SER A 717 5.61 -24.24 32.17
CA SER A 717 6.44 -24.67 33.28
C SER A 717 5.62 -24.68 34.56
N LEU A 718 5.64 -25.82 35.27
CA LEU A 718 5.25 -25.82 36.66
C LEU A 718 6.35 -25.08 37.44
N PRO A 719 5.99 -24.17 38.36
CA PRO A 719 6.98 -23.57 39.22
C PRO A 719 7.70 -24.71 39.92
N PRO A 720 9.04 -24.64 40.07
CA PRO A 720 9.76 -25.66 40.80
C PRO A 720 9.05 -25.80 42.14
N SER A 721 8.47 -26.98 42.39
CA SER A 721 7.85 -27.27 43.66
C SER A 721 8.93 -26.97 44.69
N ASP A 722 8.77 -25.91 45.47
CA ASP A 722 9.71 -25.57 46.54
C ASP A 722 9.98 -26.88 47.25
N VAL A 723 11.24 -27.31 47.18
CA VAL A 723 11.77 -28.42 47.95
C VAL A 723 11.21 -28.19 49.33
N ALA A 724 10.25 -29.03 49.74
CA ALA A 724 9.65 -28.96 51.05
C ALA A 724 10.82 -28.95 52.02
N SER A 725 11.09 -27.77 52.58
CA SER A 725 12.09 -27.54 53.59
C SER A 725 11.70 -28.42 54.75
N THR A 726 12.23 -29.64 54.76
CA THR A 726 12.31 -30.48 55.94
C THR A 726 13.36 -29.80 56.80
N ALA A 727 12.92 -28.77 57.52
CA ALA A 727 13.63 -28.22 58.65
C ALA A 727 13.69 -29.31 59.72
N HIS A 728 14.68 -30.21 59.58
CA HIS A 728 15.08 -31.07 60.67
C HIS A 728 15.79 -30.17 61.69
N LEU A 729 15.07 -29.89 62.77
CA LEU A 729 15.55 -29.20 63.95
C LEU A 729 16.58 -30.12 64.65
N GLU A 730 17.85 -30.03 64.26
CA GLU A 730 18.94 -30.58 65.08
C GLU A 730 19.58 -29.48 65.93
N THR A 731 19.21 -29.53 67.20
CA THR A 731 19.83 -28.79 68.29
C THR A 731 21.23 -29.35 68.51
N THR A 732 22.29 -28.60 68.21
CA THR A 732 23.59 -28.82 68.85
C THR A 732 24.36 -27.52 69.02
N SER A 733 24.64 -27.22 70.27
CA SER A 733 25.56 -26.18 70.73
C SER A 733 26.99 -26.47 70.32
N SER A 734 27.73 -25.51 69.75
CA SER A 734 29.02 -25.05 70.30
C SER A 734 29.72 -23.98 69.44
N LEU A 735 30.22 -22.98 70.15
CA LEU A 735 31.37 -22.09 69.94
C LEU A 735 31.71 -21.53 68.54
N SER A 736 31.45 -20.22 68.43
CA SER A 736 32.30 -19.14 67.90
C SER A 736 33.62 -19.48 67.18
N THR A 737 33.76 -19.02 65.93
CA THR A 737 34.91 -18.22 65.48
C THR A 737 34.58 -17.46 64.17
N THR A 738 35.35 -16.40 63.93
CA THR A 738 35.06 -15.17 63.18
C THR A 738 35.34 -15.19 61.66
N THR A 739 34.79 -14.15 60.99
CA THR A 739 35.29 -13.41 59.79
C THR A 739 34.88 -13.87 58.36
N PRO A 740 34.85 -12.95 57.34
CA PRO A 740 33.68 -12.79 56.48
C PRO A 740 33.93 -12.86 54.95
N ALA A 741 32.82 -12.86 54.20
CA ALA A 741 32.63 -12.39 52.81
C ALA A 741 33.33 -13.12 51.65
N LYS A 742 32.53 -13.70 50.73
CA LYS A 742 32.30 -13.16 49.37
C LYS A 742 31.46 -14.11 48.49
N THR A 743 30.43 -13.50 47.89
CA THR A 743 30.00 -13.56 46.48
C THR A 743 29.97 -14.92 45.76
N SER A 744 28.74 -15.40 45.53
CA SER A 744 28.39 -16.46 44.60
C SER A 744 28.13 -15.87 43.20
N THR A 745 28.69 -16.54 42.20
CA THR A 745 28.57 -16.38 40.75
C THR A 745 27.27 -16.99 40.22
N HIS A 746 26.51 -16.24 39.42
CA HIS A 746 25.60 -16.79 38.42
C HIS A 746 26.09 -16.38 37.03
N GLU A 747 26.32 -17.40 36.19
CA GLU A 747 26.70 -17.29 34.79
C GLU A 747 25.52 -16.79 33.95
N ILE A 748 25.79 -15.78 33.10
CA ILE A 748 24.90 -15.28 32.06
C ILE A 748 25.43 -15.82 30.73
N PHE A 749 24.58 -16.49 29.95
CA PHE A 749 24.83 -16.77 28.54
C PHE A 749 24.82 -15.46 27.76
N SER A 750 25.99 -15.02 27.29
CA SER A 750 26.15 -13.91 26.36
C SER A 750 26.43 -14.46 24.95
N THR A 751 25.49 -14.27 24.02
CA THR A 751 25.72 -14.45 22.59
C THR A 751 26.61 -13.32 22.08
N THR A 752 27.82 -13.68 21.66
CA THR A 752 28.82 -12.76 21.11
C THR A 752 28.65 -12.71 19.58
N SER A 753 28.29 -11.54 19.05
CA SER A 753 28.41 -11.25 17.62
C SER A 753 29.86 -10.88 17.29
N SER A 754 30.50 -11.70 16.47
CA SER A 754 31.85 -11.42 15.96
C SER A 754 31.75 -10.66 14.64
N SER A 755 32.32 -9.46 14.62
CA SER A 755 32.56 -8.66 13.42
C SER A 755 33.93 -9.04 12.84
N LEU A 756 33.97 -9.56 11.62
CA LEU A 756 35.20 -9.75 10.86
C LEU A 756 35.48 -8.51 10.00
N SER A 757 36.43 -7.71 10.45
CA SER A 757 37.13 -6.73 9.63
C SER A 757 38.20 -7.42 8.79
N THR A 758 38.22 -7.21 7.47
CA THR A 758 39.40 -7.48 6.66
C THR A 758 39.72 -6.27 5.79
N ALA A 759 40.84 -5.64 6.09
CA ALA A 759 41.52 -4.68 5.23
C ALA A 759 42.86 -5.29 4.80
N HIS A 760 43.18 -5.25 3.51
CA HIS A 760 44.48 -4.77 3.04
C HIS A 760 44.62 -4.66 1.51
N ASN A 761 45.09 -3.47 1.10
CA ASN A 761 46.12 -3.12 0.12
C ASN A 761 45.99 -3.45 -1.38
N THR A 762 45.81 -2.35 -2.13
CA THR A 762 46.70 -1.82 -3.19
C THR A 762 47.73 -2.72 -3.86
N THR A 763 47.58 -2.87 -5.20
CA THR A 763 48.68 -2.78 -6.17
C THR A 763 48.19 -2.24 -7.52
N SER A 764 48.98 -1.34 -8.09
CA SER A 764 48.91 -0.72 -9.41
C SER A 764 49.60 -1.54 -10.49
N GLU A 765 49.07 -1.54 -11.72
CA GLU A 765 49.78 -1.58 -13.04
C GLU A 765 48.69 -1.55 -14.14
N SER A 766 48.49 -0.45 -14.86
CA SER A 766 49.12 -0.02 -16.12
C SER A 766 48.61 -0.70 -17.41
N SER A 767 48.03 0.14 -18.26
CA SER A 767 48.06 0.15 -19.74
C SER A 767 47.45 -1.01 -20.55
N SER A 768 46.42 -0.69 -21.34
CA SER A 768 46.55 -0.65 -22.81
C SER A 768 45.33 -0.02 -23.49
N THR A 769 45.60 1.09 -24.17
CA THR A 769 45.00 1.63 -25.40
C THR A 769 44.09 0.72 -26.24
N THR A 770 42.96 1.27 -26.71
CA THR A 770 42.76 1.46 -28.16
C THR A 770 41.77 2.60 -28.45
N ALA A 771 42.24 3.54 -29.26
CA ALA A 771 41.49 4.67 -29.79
C ALA A 771 40.69 4.24 -31.02
N ALA A 772 39.52 4.85 -31.23
CA ALA A 772 38.92 5.00 -32.55
C ALA A 772 38.49 6.46 -32.71
N THR A 773 39.23 7.17 -33.55
CA THR A 773 39.03 8.55 -33.97
C THR A 773 38.61 8.51 -35.45
N VAL A 774 37.38 8.89 -35.80
CA VAL A 774 36.93 9.15 -37.19
C VAL A 774 35.73 10.12 -37.09
N SER A 775 35.94 11.44 -37.13
CA SER A 775 35.99 12.36 -38.28
C SER A 775 34.67 13.09 -38.54
N THR A 776 34.71 14.41 -38.36
CA THR A 776 33.81 15.41 -38.97
C THR A 776 34.12 15.59 -40.47
N PRO A 777 33.11 15.98 -41.27
CA PRO A 777 33.22 17.23 -42.04
C PRO A 777 31.94 18.08 -41.92
N SER A 778 32.05 19.37 -41.57
CA SER A 778 32.17 20.55 -42.46
C SER A 778 30.89 20.93 -43.23
N ASP A 779 30.37 22.10 -42.85
CA ASP A 779 29.75 23.15 -43.66
C ASP A 779 28.43 22.91 -44.41
N ARG A 780 27.37 23.59 -43.94
CA ARG A 780 26.72 24.62 -44.79
C ARG A 780 25.98 25.70 -43.98
N ALA A 781 26.09 26.91 -44.50
CA ALA A 781 25.85 28.21 -43.92
C ALA A 781 24.40 28.73 -44.00
N SER A 782 24.21 29.90 -43.36
CA SER A 782 23.20 30.95 -43.61
C SER A 782 21.86 30.76 -42.87
N SER A 783 21.30 31.71 -42.11
CA SER A 783 21.42 33.16 -42.17
C SER A 783 21.16 33.81 -40.80
N SER A 784 21.98 34.80 -40.45
CA SER A 784 21.78 35.72 -39.33
C SER A 784 20.86 36.86 -39.76
N LYS A 785 19.77 37.10 -39.03
CA LYS A 785 19.08 38.39 -39.03
C LYS A 785 19.34 39.11 -37.71
N THR A 786 20.31 40.01 -37.77
CA THR A 786 20.57 41.06 -36.79
C THR A 786 19.50 42.14 -36.93
N THR A 787 18.70 42.37 -35.89
CA THR A 787 17.84 43.56 -35.82
C THR A 787 18.40 44.53 -34.80
N LYS A 788 18.66 45.74 -35.30
CA LYS A 788 19.33 46.86 -34.66
C LYS A 788 18.64 47.33 -33.39
N LEU A 789 19.47 47.54 -32.38
CA LEU A 789 19.28 48.47 -31.27
C LEU A 789 18.95 49.86 -31.82
N THR A 790 17.76 50.39 -31.49
CA THR A 790 17.42 51.79 -31.75
C THR A 790 17.31 52.50 -30.41
N THR A 791 18.37 53.24 -30.08
CA THR A 791 18.41 54.20 -28.99
C THR A 791 17.56 55.40 -29.39
N VAL A 792 16.48 55.70 -28.67
CA VAL A 792 15.78 56.97 -28.76
C VAL A 792 15.86 57.65 -27.39
N THR A 793 16.61 58.74 -27.37
CA THR A 793 16.68 59.70 -26.29
C THR A 793 15.79 60.88 -26.66
N THR A 794 14.75 61.20 -25.88
CA THR A 794 14.18 62.56 -25.86
C THR A 794 13.41 62.83 -24.57
N THR A 795 14.00 63.74 -23.78
CA THR A 795 13.42 64.92 -23.11
C THR A 795 12.19 64.81 -22.19
N LYS A 796 12.46 65.14 -20.92
CA LYS A 796 11.55 65.74 -19.94
C LYS A 796 10.72 66.89 -20.52
N ALA A 797 9.43 66.89 -20.23
CA ALA A 797 8.64 68.09 -19.97
C ALA A 797 7.61 67.78 -18.88
N ALA A 798 7.41 68.74 -17.98
CA ALA A 798 6.58 68.65 -16.79
C ALA A 798 5.09 68.77 -17.13
N ALA A 799 4.26 68.01 -16.43
CA ALA A 799 2.90 68.39 -16.10
C ALA A 799 2.56 67.83 -14.71
N ALA A 800 2.43 68.75 -13.77
CA ALA A 800 1.90 68.52 -12.44
C ALA A 800 0.35 68.50 -12.48
N SER A 801 -0.22 68.08 -11.35
CA SER A 801 -1.62 68.30 -10.93
C SER A 801 -2.68 67.33 -11.48
N GLN A 802 -2.88 66.23 -10.76
CA GLN A 802 -4.14 65.84 -10.07
C GLN A 802 -3.88 64.48 -9.38
N TYR A 803 -4.74 64.05 -8.45
CA TYR A 803 -4.61 62.87 -7.58
C TYR A 803 -3.81 63.06 -6.27
N LEU A 804 -4.33 63.95 -5.41
CA LEU A 804 -3.94 64.03 -3.99
C LEU A 804 -5.13 63.80 -3.03
N ALA A 805 -6.26 63.29 -3.52
CA ALA A 805 -7.47 63.13 -2.72
C ALA A 805 -7.55 61.79 -1.95
N CYS A 806 -6.99 60.69 -2.46
CA CYS A 806 -7.21 59.36 -1.85
C CYS A 806 -6.08 58.91 -0.88
N LEU A 807 -4.87 59.46 -0.98
CA LEU A 807 -3.76 59.15 -0.06
C LEU A 807 -3.86 59.89 1.29
N GLY A 808 -4.69 60.95 1.39
CA GLY A 808 -4.80 61.79 2.58
C GLY A 808 -5.58 61.18 3.76
N PHE A 809 -6.35 60.10 3.53
CA PHE A 809 -7.22 59.53 4.58
C PHE A 809 -6.55 58.42 5.41
N MET A 810 -5.47 57.80 4.91
CA MET A 810 -4.72 56.76 5.63
C MET A 810 -3.67 57.35 6.60
N LEU A 811 -3.18 58.58 6.35
CA LEU A 811 -2.09 59.18 7.14
C LEU A 811 -2.56 59.97 8.38
N LEU A 812 -3.87 60.17 8.56
CA LEU A 812 -4.42 60.95 9.69
C LEU A 812 -4.85 60.10 10.90
N VAL A 813 -4.84 58.77 10.80
CA VAL A 813 -5.25 57.87 11.89
C VAL A 813 -4.05 57.39 12.73
N THR A 814 -2.82 57.54 12.25
CA THR A 814 -1.58 57.21 13.00
C THR A 814 -0.98 58.38 13.78
N LEU A 815 -1.60 59.56 13.77
CA LEU A 815 -1.15 60.74 14.55
C LEU A 815 -2.06 61.10 15.73
N PHE A 816 -3.11 60.32 15.99
CA PHE A 816 -3.93 60.42 17.20
C PHE A 816 -4.35 59.02 17.70
N GLN A 817 -3.38 58.24 18.18
CA GLN A 817 -3.56 57.20 19.20
C GLN A 817 -2.26 56.94 19.93
#